data_AF-A0A965QS99-F1
#
_entry.id   AF-A0A965QS99-F1
#
_cell.length_a   1.000
_cell.length_b   1.000
_cell.length_c   1.000
_cell.angle_alpha   90.00
_cell.angle_beta   90.00
_cell.angle_gamma   90.00
#
_symmetry.space_group_name_H-M   'P 1'
#
loop_
_entity.id
_entity.type
_entity.pdbx_description
1 polymer ?
#
loop_
_entity_poly.entity_id
_entity_poly.type
_entity_poly.pdbx_seq_one_letter_code
_entity_poly.pdbx_strand_id
1 'polypeptide(L)'
;GSSANQTLGGVISGDGALTQSGSGTTTLAGVNTLTGPVTVSGGVLRAGSATAFGPAFTAALTLSNSGKVQLYGNNVTLNALTSASTNAVIESGSATAGTDTLSVNAFVGSSATAITNTTTSYSTYSGLLQDGGARKLALQVNGAGGLILSGTNTYSGGTAVNGATVVLGNASGFGTGPVTLASGSVLKQLSTATGSVANPVVLSGGEVVLDMRANDGLTTPVSSFNDMTLTGNISGPGRLRVVGDGQGKTLTLSGAKTFSGGIIQSGQSNPYNTPGGSAFVDRYTTVAIDNAASLGTGRFYAQISSANVISGTSGLGSLKTLANLSVGNGVANAIDIGPAARLVVEANGSNPLSLSGTITGSGDLYKIGSAALSLKGVNSYAGATYAKGGMLRATNPRALGSTSGVTVDAGAALVYSSSSDGQLPIFGNLAITAGSGATQTRIGGSIGSTPTSAAIVATGAATTTGIAAPILVNVYGIPGVTPVTGTYTLVSGGTGSTLSTSTYSLQTIYNPTNFKVGSLSSSATALTIGITAQQALTSIYYKGPSGTFTGGAGVWAASDGLNESNWASDNIAFASTSLTPGPDAVAIFDIGFATNLTDMTLGYDMAVKGIQFTGNAFSDMSMNKSDGYTLTIGSSGLTAESGTGNVDLSPAMIRFAATQNWTNNSFAMFNVGAAVDNGGFSLAAAGTGNTTIAGAISGAGGLTMQGSGLLSLTGANTYTGDTSIMAGTLSIASPFLADGSTVNVAAGAYFNLGFLGTDTISQLWLGGVQMAAGTYDALNSSGFLTGSGSLLVTNGPIVPEPGTIALLAAAGLAAAATSLRRRIRR
;
A
#
# COMPACT_ATOMS: atom_id res chain seq x y z
N GLY A 1 -38.49 41.63 13.03
CA GLY A 1 -38.22 40.41 13.81
C GLY A 1 -39.06 40.41 15.08
N SER A 2 -39.46 39.24 15.57
CA SER A 2 -40.14 39.04 16.86
C SER A 2 -39.19 38.34 17.84
N SER A 3 -39.34 38.59 19.14
CA SER A 3 -38.71 37.77 20.20
C SER A 3 -39.53 36.51 20.54
N ALA A 4 -40.81 36.47 20.16
CA ALA A 4 -41.68 35.32 20.31
C ALA A 4 -41.59 34.39 19.09
N ASN A 5 -41.92 33.12 19.30
CA ASN A 5 -42.02 32.14 18.21
C ASN A 5 -43.28 32.40 17.38
N GLN A 6 -43.12 32.50 16.05
CA GLN A 6 -44.19 32.78 15.10
C GLN A 6 -44.34 31.61 14.11
N THR A 7 -45.57 31.32 13.69
CA THR A 7 -45.84 30.44 12.54
C THR A 7 -46.63 31.23 11.49
N LEU A 8 -46.07 31.37 10.30
CA LEU A 8 -46.70 32.03 9.17
C LEU A 8 -47.23 30.95 8.22
N GLY A 9 -48.55 30.75 8.24
CA GLY A 9 -49.23 29.73 7.42
C GLY A 9 -49.61 30.17 6.02
N GLY A 10 -49.62 31.48 5.74
CA GLY A 10 -49.95 32.02 4.42
C GLY A 10 -48.81 31.87 3.40
N VAL A 11 -49.14 32.02 2.12
CA VAL A 11 -48.16 32.07 1.02
C VAL A 11 -47.49 33.45 0.99
N ILE A 12 -46.16 33.47 1.05
CA ILE A 12 -45.32 34.64 0.80
C ILE A 12 -44.87 34.61 -0.66
N SER A 13 -45.13 35.68 -1.42
CA SER A 13 -44.87 35.79 -2.86
C SER A 13 -44.28 37.14 -3.24
N GLY A 14 -43.61 37.21 -4.39
CA GLY A 14 -43.04 38.44 -4.94
C GLY A 14 -41.50 38.52 -4.86
N ASP A 15 -40.95 39.61 -5.36
CA ASP A 15 -39.50 39.89 -5.50
C ASP A 15 -38.90 40.68 -4.31
N GLY A 16 -39.73 41.08 -3.36
CA GLY A 16 -39.31 41.79 -2.16
C GLY A 16 -38.38 40.97 -1.25
N ALA A 17 -37.53 41.67 -0.49
CA ALA A 17 -36.62 41.04 0.46
C ALA A 17 -37.34 40.59 1.75
N LEU A 18 -37.01 39.40 2.25
CA LEU A 18 -37.47 38.89 3.54
C LEU A 18 -36.31 38.89 4.55
N THR A 19 -36.46 39.62 5.66
CA THR A 19 -35.43 39.72 6.70
C THR A 19 -35.91 39.22 8.05
N GLN A 20 -35.27 38.19 8.58
CA GLN A 20 -35.42 37.72 9.96
C GLN A 20 -34.31 38.32 10.83
N SER A 21 -34.69 39.14 11.82
CA SER A 21 -33.77 39.87 12.71
C SER A 21 -34.10 39.76 14.19
N GLY A 22 -35.23 39.13 14.56
CA GLY A 22 -35.63 38.96 15.95
C GLY A 22 -35.00 37.70 16.56
N SER A 23 -35.03 37.57 17.89
CA SER A 23 -34.44 36.41 18.59
C SER A 23 -35.31 35.15 18.57
N GLY A 24 -36.61 35.26 18.25
CA GLY A 24 -37.55 34.13 18.23
C GLY A 24 -37.41 33.21 17.01
N THR A 25 -38.14 32.09 17.03
CA THR A 25 -38.27 31.18 15.88
C THR A 25 -39.44 31.58 15.00
N THR A 26 -39.20 31.91 13.74
CA THR A 26 -40.24 32.10 12.73
C THR A 26 -40.32 30.86 11.83
N THR A 27 -41.45 30.16 11.86
CA THR A 27 -41.73 29.02 10.97
C THR A 27 -42.52 29.48 9.77
N LEU A 28 -41.99 29.25 8.56
CA LEU A 28 -42.69 29.49 7.31
C LEU A 28 -43.37 28.20 6.87
N ALA A 29 -44.65 28.05 7.22
CA ALA A 29 -45.42 26.82 6.98
C ALA A 29 -46.09 26.78 5.61
N GLY A 30 -46.29 27.94 4.97
CA GLY A 30 -46.85 28.04 3.62
C GLY A 30 -45.93 27.47 2.53
N VAL A 31 -46.53 27.15 1.38
CA VAL A 31 -45.83 26.87 0.11
C VAL A 31 -45.51 28.22 -0.54
N ASN A 32 -44.38 28.81 -0.17
CA ASN A 32 -44.03 30.17 -0.58
C ASN A 32 -43.55 30.20 -2.03
N THR A 33 -43.70 31.34 -2.71
CA THR A 33 -43.29 31.61 -4.11
C THR A 33 -42.39 32.84 -4.23
N LEU A 34 -41.69 33.18 -3.15
CA LEU A 34 -40.77 34.32 -3.10
C LEU A 34 -39.59 34.14 -4.07
N THR A 35 -39.19 35.23 -4.72
CA THR A 35 -38.04 35.28 -5.66
C THR A 35 -36.95 36.26 -5.19
N GLY A 36 -37.28 37.15 -4.24
CA GLY A 36 -36.36 38.10 -3.61
C GLY A 36 -35.40 37.48 -2.58
N PRO A 37 -34.38 38.24 -2.12
CA PRO A 37 -33.39 37.74 -1.17
C PRO A 37 -33.98 37.47 0.21
N VAL A 38 -33.52 36.41 0.88
CA VAL A 38 -33.81 36.16 2.31
C VAL A 38 -32.54 36.42 3.12
N THR A 39 -32.66 37.26 4.14
CA THR A 39 -31.59 37.54 5.11
C THR A 39 -31.99 37.05 6.50
N VAL A 40 -31.11 36.32 7.18
CA VAL A 40 -31.29 35.91 8.56
C VAL A 40 -30.13 36.46 9.38
N SER A 41 -30.39 37.50 10.16
CA SER A 41 -29.40 38.22 10.98
C SER A 41 -29.56 37.98 12.50
N GLY A 42 -30.59 37.26 12.91
CA GLY A 42 -30.83 36.86 14.31
C GLY A 42 -31.94 35.81 14.42
N GLY A 43 -32.00 35.12 15.55
CA GLY A 43 -33.03 34.11 15.84
C GLY A 43 -33.02 32.93 14.87
N VAL A 44 -34.16 32.24 14.77
CA VAL A 44 -34.31 31.05 13.92
C VAL A 44 -35.34 31.30 12.82
N LEU A 45 -34.99 31.00 11.57
CA LEU A 45 -35.93 30.88 10.46
C LEU A 45 -36.09 29.38 10.13
N ARG A 46 -37.28 28.84 10.38
CA ARG A 46 -37.58 27.42 10.22
C ARG A 46 -38.41 27.17 8.96
N ALA A 47 -37.98 26.21 8.14
CA ALA A 47 -38.76 25.71 7.02
C ALA A 47 -39.87 24.80 7.54
N GLY A 48 -41.13 25.17 7.28
CA GLY A 48 -42.29 24.31 7.52
C GLY A 48 -42.74 23.53 6.28
N SER A 49 -42.11 23.78 5.12
CA SER A 49 -42.35 23.08 3.85
C SER A 49 -41.06 23.07 2.99
N ALA A 50 -40.98 22.20 1.99
CA ALA A 50 -39.84 22.13 1.06
C ALA A 50 -39.61 23.43 0.26
N THR A 51 -40.67 24.22 0.04
CA THR A 51 -40.62 25.53 -0.63
C THR A 51 -40.85 26.68 0.34
N ALA A 52 -40.58 26.49 1.63
CA ALA A 52 -40.69 27.53 2.66
C ALA A 52 -39.90 28.80 2.28
N PHE A 53 -38.87 28.63 1.48
CA PHE A 53 -38.00 29.68 0.98
C PHE A 53 -38.26 30.03 -0.50
N GLY A 54 -39.29 29.49 -1.15
CA GLY A 54 -39.59 29.69 -2.58
C GLY A 54 -39.13 28.52 -3.47
N PRO A 55 -39.82 28.23 -4.59
CA PRO A 55 -39.60 27.04 -5.42
C PRO A 55 -38.46 27.19 -6.45
N ALA A 56 -37.92 28.41 -6.60
CA ALA A 56 -36.76 28.72 -7.43
C ALA A 56 -36.18 30.05 -6.94
N PHE A 57 -35.49 29.98 -5.82
CA PHE A 57 -34.86 31.14 -5.18
C PHE A 57 -33.90 31.80 -6.17
N THR A 58 -34.27 32.86 -6.89
CA THR A 58 -33.34 33.51 -7.83
C THR A 58 -32.26 34.32 -7.11
N ALA A 59 -32.54 34.74 -5.88
CA ALA A 59 -31.64 35.49 -5.01
C ALA A 59 -30.82 34.60 -4.05
N ALA A 60 -29.89 35.18 -3.28
CA ALA A 60 -29.10 34.46 -2.28
C ALA A 60 -29.83 34.37 -0.93
N LEU A 61 -29.72 33.23 -0.25
CA LEU A 61 -29.96 33.14 1.20
C LEU A 61 -28.70 33.65 1.92
N THR A 62 -28.84 34.78 2.62
CA THR A 62 -27.73 35.40 3.36
C THR A 62 -27.93 35.23 4.87
N LEU A 63 -26.97 34.61 5.55
CA LEU A 63 -26.92 34.57 7.01
C LEU A 63 -25.86 35.57 7.51
N SER A 64 -26.17 36.26 8.60
CA SER A 64 -25.25 37.16 9.28
C SER A 64 -25.41 37.07 10.80
N ASN A 65 -24.44 37.61 11.54
CA ASN A 65 -24.40 37.56 13.01
C ASN A 65 -24.68 36.12 13.52
N SER A 66 -25.63 35.94 14.44
CA SER A 66 -26.06 34.64 15.00
C SER A 66 -27.32 34.07 14.34
N GLY A 67 -27.68 34.53 13.14
CA GLY A 67 -28.84 34.03 12.41
C GLY A 67 -28.77 32.52 12.17
N LYS A 68 -29.90 31.84 12.38
CA LYS A 68 -30.00 30.38 12.27
C LYS A 68 -31.12 29.95 11.33
N VAL A 69 -30.88 28.94 10.50
CA VAL A 69 -31.89 28.31 9.64
C VAL A 69 -32.08 26.84 10.04
N GLN A 70 -33.34 26.40 10.13
CA GLN A 70 -33.71 25.00 10.41
C GLN A 70 -34.52 24.42 9.24
N LEU A 71 -34.09 23.27 8.69
CA LEU A 71 -34.81 22.57 7.61
C LEU A 71 -36.02 21.77 8.15
N TYR A 72 -35.91 21.29 9.39
CA TYR A 72 -36.99 20.74 10.20
C TYR A 72 -37.85 19.67 9.49
N GLY A 73 -37.20 18.70 8.85
CA GLY A 73 -37.86 17.60 8.14
C GLY A 73 -38.08 17.84 6.64
N ASN A 74 -37.58 18.95 6.09
CA ASN A 74 -37.80 19.34 4.70
C ASN A 74 -36.49 19.35 3.90
N ASN A 75 -36.56 18.89 2.65
CA ASN A 75 -35.52 19.12 1.66
C ASN A 75 -35.71 20.52 1.07
N VAL A 76 -34.66 21.34 1.12
CA VAL A 76 -34.69 22.75 0.73
C VAL A 76 -33.71 22.98 -0.40
N THR A 77 -34.13 23.70 -1.44
CA THR A 77 -33.26 24.10 -2.55
C THR A 77 -33.05 25.60 -2.56
N LEU A 78 -31.78 26.00 -2.66
CA LEU A 78 -31.30 27.37 -2.75
C LEU A 78 -30.51 27.56 -4.04
N ASN A 79 -30.42 28.78 -4.56
CA ASN A 79 -29.55 29.10 -5.70
C ASN A 79 -28.15 29.54 -5.24
N ALA A 80 -28.08 30.39 -4.22
CA ALA A 80 -26.80 30.77 -3.62
C ALA A 80 -26.93 30.77 -2.09
N LEU A 81 -25.85 30.38 -1.43
CA LEU A 81 -25.73 30.35 0.02
C LEU A 81 -24.57 31.24 0.45
N THR A 82 -24.86 32.31 1.19
CA THR A 82 -23.84 33.27 1.61
C THR A 82 -23.87 33.49 3.12
N SER A 83 -22.69 33.51 3.74
CA SER A 83 -22.49 34.01 5.10
C SER A 83 -21.06 34.52 5.28
N ALA A 84 -20.94 35.78 5.71
CA ALA A 84 -19.68 36.32 6.20
C ALA A 84 -19.44 35.99 7.70
N SER A 85 -20.48 35.54 8.41
CA SER A 85 -20.40 35.24 9.85
C SER A 85 -20.04 33.78 10.11
N THR A 86 -19.09 33.55 11.01
CA THR A 86 -18.77 32.22 11.56
C THR A 86 -19.79 31.74 12.60
N ASN A 87 -20.65 32.63 13.09
CA ASN A 87 -21.66 32.34 14.10
C ASN A 87 -23.03 31.99 13.48
N ALA A 88 -23.16 32.08 12.16
CA ALA A 88 -24.35 31.64 11.44
C ALA A 88 -24.47 30.11 11.49
N VAL A 89 -25.69 29.57 11.60
CA VAL A 89 -25.93 28.13 11.67
C VAL A 89 -27.01 27.70 10.69
N ILE A 90 -26.78 26.62 9.95
CA ILE A 90 -27.85 25.87 9.27
C ILE A 90 -27.86 24.44 9.81
N GLU A 91 -29.06 23.96 10.15
CA GLU A 91 -29.23 22.61 10.68
C GLU A 91 -30.53 21.94 10.21
N SER A 92 -30.64 20.62 10.42
CA SER A 92 -31.94 19.97 10.33
C SER A 92 -32.82 20.39 11.52
N GLY A 93 -32.33 20.25 12.75
CA GLY A 93 -33.02 20.75 13.95
C GLY A 93 -34.28 19.96 14.34
N SER A 94 -34.48 18.76 13.76
CA SER A 94 -35.62 17.89 14.06
C SER A 94 -35.26 16.77 15.04
N ALA A 95 -36.20 16.44 15.93
CA ALA A 95 -36.09 15.34 16.90
C ALA A 95 -36.38 13.96 16.28
N THR A 96 -36.90 13.89 15.04
CA THR A 96 -37.21 12.63 14.36
C THR A 96 -36.02 12.15 13.52
N ALA A 97 -35.74 10.85 13.51
CA ALA A 97 -34.72 10.30 12.63
C ALA A 97 -35.02 10.54 11.13
N GLY A 98 -33.96 10.57 10.31
CA GLY A 98 -34.03 10.74 8.86
C GLY A 98 -32.93 11.69 8.36
N THR A 99 -33.09 12.20 7.14
CA THR A 99 -32.13 13.11 6.51
C THR A 99 -32.86 14.28 5.83
N ASP A 100 -32.43 15.51 6.14
CA ASP A 100 -32.81 16.71 5.41
C ASP A 100 -31.71 17.09 4.43
N THR A 101 -32.06 17.35 3.17
CA THR A 101 -31.10 17.77 2.15
C THR A 101 -31.19 19.27 1.91
N LEU A 102 -30.07 19.96 2.10
CA LEU A 102 -29.86 21.31 1.62
C LEU A 102 -29.23 21.26 0.24
N SER A 103 -29.99 21.59 -0.80
CA SER A 103 -29.49 21.70 -2.17
C SER A 103 -29.08 23.15 -2.49
N VAL A 104 -27.90 23.35 -3.04
CA VAL A 104 -27.39 24.63 -3.54
C VAL A 104 -27.11 24.50 -5.03
N ASN A 105 -27.93 25.14 -5.86
CA ASN A 105 -27.77 25.21 -7.31
C ASN A 105 -26.78 26.31 -7.64
N ALA A 106 -25.49 26.04 -7.47
CA ALA A 106 -24.41 27.01 -7.63
C ALA A 106 -24.53 27.74 -8.99
N PHE A 107 -24.83 29.04 -8.90
CA PHE A 107 -25.27 29.94 -9.97
C PHE A 107 -24.52 29.82 -11.31
N VAL A 108 -25.28 29.80 -12.41
CA VAL A 108 -24.83 30.10 -13.78
C VAL A 108 -25.40 31.47 -14.15
N GLY A 109 -24.54 32.50 -14.15
CA GLY A 109 -24.85 33.71 -14.90
C GLY A 109 -24.90 33.38 -16.39
N SER A 110 -25.82 33.99 -17.13
CA SER A 110 -26.19 33.68 -18.50
C SER A 110 -25.03 33.45 -19.50
N SER A 111 -24.71 32.19 -19.80
CA SER A 111 -24.42 31.66 -21.16
C SER A 111 -23.97 30.20 -21.06
N ALA A 112 -24.86 29.29 -21.43
CA ALA A 112 -24.58 27.86 -21.49
C ALA A 112 -23.81 27.50 -22.77
N THR A 113 -22.48 27.46 -22.69
CA THR A 113 -21.64 26.69 -23.63
C THR A 113 -20.26 26.44 -23.02
N ALA A 114 -19.94 25.15 -22.83
CA ALA A 114 -18.61 24.56 -22.66
C ALA A 114 -17.64 25.12 -21.59
N ILE A 115 -17.09 24.18 -20.81
CA ILE A 115 -16.00 24.37 -19.86
C ILE A 115 -14.76 24.87 -20.59
N THR A 116 -14.56 26.19 -20.66
CA THR A 116 -13.25 26.86 -20.77
C THR A 116 -13.37 28.31 -20.31
N ASN A 117 -12.92 28.55 -19.07
CA ASN A 117 -12.35 29.80 -18.55
C ASN A 117 -13.24 31.09 -18.48
N THR A 118 -13.18 31.71 -17.30
CA THR A 118 -13.57 33.08 -16.89
C THR A 118 -15.02 33.36 -16.45
N THR A 119 -15.19 33.56 -15.12
CA THR A 119 -16.31 34.17 -14.37
C THR A 119 -17.39 33.29 -13.70
N THR A 120 -17.02 32.20 -13.02
CA THR A 120 -17.94 31.52 -12.07
C THR A 120 -17.95 32.25 -10.71
N SER A 121 -19.02 33.00 -10.39
CA SER A 121 -19.19 33.62 -9.07
C SER A 121 -19.35 32.55 -7.98
N TYR A 122 -18.38 32.46 -7.06
CA TYR A 122 -18.51 31.63 -5.87
C TYR A 122 -19.45 32.27 -4.84
N SER A 123 -20.30 31.47 -4.22
CA SER A 123 -20.93 31.85 -2.95
C SER A 123 -20.11 31.30 -1.78
N THR A 124 -19.94 32.08 -0.72
CA THR A 124 -19.14 31.69 0.45
C THR A 124 -20.01 31.52 1.67
N TYR A 125 -19.93 30.36 2.32
CA TYR A 125 -20.57 30.11 3.60
C TYR A 125 -19.52 29.86 4.68
N SER A 126 -19.35 30.85 5.55
CA SER A 126 -18.43 30.79 6.69
C SER A 126 -19.02 30.23 7.98
N GLY A 127 -20.34 29.98 8.01
CA GLY A 127 -21.05 29.49 9.19
C GLY A 127 -20.92 27.97 9.41
N LEU A 128 -21.63 27.46 10.42
CA LEU A 128 -21.68 26.06 10.80
C LEU A 128 -22.87 25.34 10.15
N LEU A 129 -22.60 24.31 9.35
CA LEU A 129 -23.56 23.29 8.95
C LEU A 129 -23.52 22.12 9.95
N GLN A 130 -24.64 21.77 10.56
CA GLN A 130 -24.72 20.70 11.56
C GLN A 130 -26.04 19.91 11.49
N ASP A 131 -26.09 18.74 12.10
CA ASP A 131 -27.35 17.96 12.18
C ASP A 131 -28.37 18.69 13.07
N GLY A 132 -27.95 19.14 14.25
CA GLY A 132 -28.78 19.92 15.18
C GLY A 132 -29.93 19.14 15.82
N GLY A 133 -29.96 17.81 15.68
CA GLY A 133 -31.00 16.92 16.22
C GLY A 133 -30.73 15.45 15.88
N ALA A 134 -31.75 14.59 16.03
CA ALA A 134 -31.66 13.16 15.65
C ALA A 134 -31.69 12.96 14.12
N ARG A 135 -32.19 13.97 13.40
CA ARG A 135 -32.19 14.01 11.93
C ARG A 135 -30.86 14.53 11.41
N LYS A 136 -30.32 13.88 10.37
CA LYS A 136 -29.06 14.25 9.74
C LYS A 136 -29.25 15.37 8.73
N LEU A 137 -28.29 16.27 8.62
CA LEU A 137 -28.22 17.23 7.52
C LEU A 137 -27.33 16.65 6.41
N ALA A 138 -27.81 16.68 5.17
CA ALA A 138 -27.04 16.39 3.97
C ALA A 138 -26.93 17.66 3.10
N LEU A 139 -25.82 17.80 2.40
CA LEU A 139 -25.56 18.90 1.48
C LEU A 139 -25.51 18.38 0.04
N GLN A 140 -26.20 19.04 -0.88
CA GLN A 140 -26.12 18.77 -2.30
C GLN A 140 -25.70 20.05 -3.03
N VAL A 141 -24.65 19.99 -3.83
CA VAL A 141 -24.14 21.12 -4.62
C VAL A 141 -24.28 20.76 -6.10
N ASN A 142 -25.09 21.53 -6.83
CA ASN A 142 -25.46 21.28 -8.22
C ASN A 142 -25.02 22.42 -9.13
N GLY A 143 -24.82 22.13 -10.41
CA GLY A 143 -24.62 23.14 -11.46
C GLY A 143 -23.18 23.63 -11.58
N ALA A 144 -22.87 24.41 -12.63
CA ALA A 144 -21.49 24.78 -12.98
C ALA A 144 -20.87 25.88 -12.10
N GLY A 145 -21.62 26.48 -11.18
CA GLY A 145 -21.11 27.48 -10.23
C GLY A 145 -20.31 26.87 -9.08
N GLY A 146 -19.87 27.72 -8.14
CA GLY A 146 -19.06 27.29 -7.02
C GLY A 146 -19.58 27.65 -5.62
N LEU A 147 -19.23 26.81 -4.64
CA LEU A 147 -19.50 27.03 -3.21
C LEU A 147 -18.20 26.93 -2.40
N ILE A 148 -17.89 27.97 -1.62
CA ILE A 148 -16.80 27.98 -0.65
C ILE A 148 -17.36 27.62 0.73
N LEU A 149 -16.84 26.54 1.31
CA LEU A 149 -17.16 26.10 2.68
C LEU A 149 -15.96 26.42 3.58
N SER A 150 -16.00 27.59 4.22
CA SER A 150 -14.93 28.07 5.11
C SER A 150 -15.19 27.76 6.59
N GLY A 151 -16.43 27.44 6.96
CA GLY A 151 -16.79 27.02 8.31
C GLY A 151 -16.33 25.60 8.66
N THR A 152 -16.17 25.34 9.96
CA THR A 152 -15.96 23.99 10.50
C THR A 152 -17.31 23.29 10.59
N ASN A 153 -17.62 22.39 9.67
CA ASN A 153 -18.93 21.74 9.63
C ASN A 153 -18.93 20.41 10.40
N THR A 154 -20.10 20.00 10.92
CA THR A 154 -20.26 18.78 11.74
C THR A 154 -21.40 17.86 11.31
N TYR A 155 -22.15 18.22 10.26
CA TYR A 155 -23.23 17.39 9.73
C TYR A 155 -22.75 16.00 9.29
N SER A 156 -23.61 15.00 9.44
CA SER A 156 -23.27 13.58 9.20
C SER A 156 -24.05 12.93 8.04
N GLY A 157 -25.01 13.64 7.45
CA GLY A 157 -25.84 13.13 6.34
C GLY A 157 -25.13 12.98 5.00
N GLY A 158 -23.94 13.57 4.86
CA GLY A 158 -23.08 13.48 3.68
C GLY A 158 -23.20 14.66 2.71
N THR A 159 -22.33 14.68 1.72
CA THR A 159 -22.27 15.71 0.67
C THR A 159 -22.33 15.08 -0.70
N ALA A 160 -23.15 15.60 -1.62
CA ALA A 160 -23.15 15.23 -3.04
C ALA A 160 -22.76 16.43 -3.90
N VAL A 161 -21.77 16.28 -4.78
CA VAL A 161 -21.34 17.33 -5.73
C VAL A 161 -21.61 16.84 -7.15
N ASN A 162 -22.49 17.53 -7.85
CA ASN A 162 -23.01 17.15 -9.16
C ASN A 162 -22.57 18.15 -10.24
N GLY A 163 -21.33 18.02 -10.72
CA GLY A 163 -20.77 18.85 -11.78
C GLY A 163 -20.42 20.28 -11.35
N ALA A 164 -20.35 20.51 -10.04
CA ALA A 164 -20.07 21.80 -9.42
C ALA A 164 -18.64 21.92 -8.89
N THR A 165 -18.21 23.14 -8.59
CA THR A 165 -16.95 23.38 -7.88
C THR A 165 -17.21 23.59 -6.38
N VAL A 166 -16.56 22.81 -5.53
CA VAL A 166 -16.54 23.06 -4.08
C VAL A 166 -15.13 23.45 -3.66
N VAL A 167 -15.02 24.57 -2.95
CA VAL A 167 -13.77 25.05 -2.37
C VAL A 167 -13.83 24.88 -0.86
N LEU A 168 -12.90 24.11 -0.30
CA LEU A 168 -12.75 23.95 1.13
C LEU A 168 -11.86 25.08 1.68
N GLY A 169 -12.43 25.94 2.52
CA GLY A 169 -11.70 26.86 3.38
C GLY A 169 -11.29 26.24 4.72
N ASN A 170 -11.82 25.06 5.05
CA ASN A 170 -11.53 24.24 6.22
C ASN A 170 -11.61 22.74 5.86
N ALA A 171 -10.73 21.89 6.42
CA ALA A 171 -10.72 20.45 6.13
C ALA A 171 -12.02 19.71 6.56
N SER A 172 -12.74 20.25 7.56
CA SER A 172 -14.04 19.76 7.99
C SER A 172 -15.21 20.36 7.20
N GLY A 173 -14.96 21.01 6.05
CA GLY A 173 -16.00 21.65 5.25
C GLY A 173 -17.10 20.67 4.80
N PHE A 174 -16.78 19.39 4.61
CA PHE A 174 -17.75 18.34 4.29
C PHE A 174 -18.45 17.70 5.50
N GLY A 175 -18.21 18.19 6.71
CA GLY A 175 -18.71 17.55 7.93
C GLY A 175 -18.07 16.18 8.13
N THR A 176 -18.84 15.24 8.68
CA THR A 176 -18.38 13.88 9.01
C THR A 176 -18.98 12.80 8.10
N GLY A 177 -19.98 13.14 7.30
CA GLY A 177 -20.65 12.20 6.40
C GLY A 177 -19.85 11.86 5.14
N PRO A 178 -20.28 10.88 4.34
CA PRO A 178 -19.64 10.52 3.07
C PRO A 178 -19.79 11.62 2.02
N VAL A 179 -18.83 11.73 1.10
CA VAL A 179 -18.83 12.66 -0.03
C VAL A 179 -18.98 11.90 -1.34
N THR A 180 -19.99 12.21 -2.13
CA THR A 180 -20.17 11.67 -3.49
C THR A 180 -19.81 12.73 -4.51
N LEU A 181 -18.86 12.43 -5.41
CA LEU A 181 -18.42 13.33 -6.47
C LEU A 181 -18.80 12.73 -7.83
N ALA A 182 -19.70 13.40 -8.54
CA ALA A 182 -20.07 13.05 -9.91
C ALA A 182 -19.05 13.57 -10.94
N SER A 183 -19.18 13.09 -12.17
CA SER A 183 -18.37 13.56 -13.30
C SER A 183 -18.45 15.08 -13.46
N GLY A 184 -17.31 15.71 -13.71
CA GLY A 184 -17.20 17.15 -13.90
C GLY A 184 -17.11 17.96 -12.60
N SER A 185 -17.24 17.31 -11.44
CA SER A 185 -17.05 17.98 -10.15
C SER A 185 -15.59 18.40 -9.96
N VAL A 186 -15.41 19.58 -9.37
CA VAL A 186 -14.09 20.15 -9.05
C VAL A 186 -13.99 20.35 -7.54
N LEU A 187 -12.91 19.86 -6.94
CA LEU A 187 -12.58 20.10 -5.55
C LEU A 187 -11.32 20.96 -5.47
N LYS A 188 -11.38 22.01 -4.64
CA LYS A 188 -10.27 22.92 -4.37
C LYS A 188 -10.11 23.10 -2.86
N GLN A 189 -8.89 23.40 -2.41
CA GLN A 189 -8.60 23.70 -1.01
C GLN A 189 -7.84 25.02 -0.90
N LEU A 190 -8.35 25.98 -0.12
CA LEU A 190 -7.69 27.27 0.12
C LEU A 190 -6.50 27.12 1.08
N SER A 191 -5.52 28.03 1.08
CA SER A 191 -4.42 27.99 2.07
C SER A 191 -4.83 28.17 3.52
N THR A 192 -6.02 28.68 3.78
CA THR A 192 -6.56 28.75 5.14
C THR A 192 -7.03 27.38 5.63
N ALA A 193 -7.32 26.45 4.71
CA ALA A 193 -7.72 25.10 5.06
C ALA A 193 -6.50 24.32 5.51
N THR A 194 -6.43 24.08 6.81
CA THR A 194 -5.45 23.20 7.45
C THR A 194 -6.11 21.87 7.82
N GLY A 195 -5.35 20.78 7.77
CA GLY A 195 -5.86 19.43 8.09
C GLY A 195 -6.10 18.54 6.87
N SER A 196 -6.68 17.36 7.13
CA SER A 196 -6.94 16.33 6.12
C SER A 196 -8.44 16.13 5.92
N VAL A 197 -8.86 15.88 4.68
CA VAL A 197 -10.23 15.44 4.38
C VAL A 197 -10.34 13.96 4.69
N ALA A 198 -11.01 13.65 5.81
CA ALA A 198 -11.15 12.28 6.32
C ALA A 198 -12.44 11.59 5.86
N ASN A 199 -13.34 12.33 5.19
CA ASN A 199 -14.62 11.79 4.72
C ASN A 199 -14.40 10.63 3.73
N PRO A 200 -15.18 9.54 3.81
CA PRO A 200 -15.24 8.56 2.74
C PRO A 200 -15.72 9.24 1.46
N VAL A 201 -14.99 9.07 0.35
CA VAL A 201 -15.32 9.64 -0.95
C VAL A 201 -15.75 8.55 -1.93
N VAL A 202 -16.85 8.78 -2.62
CA VAL A 202 -17.35 7.92 -3.71
C VAL A 202 -17.31 8.71 -5.01
N LEU A 203 -16.54 8.22 -5.99
CA LEU A 203 -16.51 8.77 -7.35
C LEU A 203 -17.58 8.07 -8.17
N SER A 204 -18.71 8.72 -8.44
CA SER A 204 -19.89 8.09 -9.05
C SER A 204 -19.78 7.90 -10.58
N GLY A 205 -18.64 8.23 -11.17
CA GLY A 205 -18.31 8.01 -12.59
C GLY A 205 -17.66 9.23 -13.24
N GLY A 206 -16.98 9.02 -14.37
CA GLY A 206 -16.30 10.10 -15.11
C GLY A 206 -15.09 10.67 -14.36
N GLU A 207 -14.76 11.92 -14.63
CA GLU A 207 -13.55 12.57 -14.11
C GLU A 207 -13.87 13.65 -13.07
N VAL A 208 -13.15 13.61 -11.96
CA VAL A 208 -13.19 14.61 -10.88
C VAL A 208 -11.86 15.35 -10.85
N VAL A 209 -11.90 16.68 -10.80
CA VAL A 209 -10.70 17.51 -10.80
C VAL A 209 -10.33 17.89 -9.37
N LEU A 210 -9.09 17.64 -8.99
CA LEU A 210 -8.44 18.20 -7.82
C LEU A 210 -7.61 19.40 -8.29
N ASP A 211 -8.15 20.59 -8.09
CA ASP A 211 -7.52 21.84 -8.54
C ASP A 211 -6.63 22.40 -7.43
N MET A 212 -5.33 22.46 -7.71
CA MET A 212 -4.30 22.95 -6.80
C MET A 212 -3.60 24.21 -7.32
N ARG A 213 -4.19 24.88 -8.33
CA ARG A 213 -3.63 26.11 -8.91
C ARG A 213 -3.78 27.29 -7.94
N ALA A 214 -2.70 28.06 -7.77
CA ALA A 214 -2.67 29.26 -6.96
C ALA A 214 -3.30 30.49 -7.63
N ASN A 215 -3.29 30.56 -8.96
CA ASN A 215 -4.08 31.54 -9.70
C ASN A 215 -4.95 30.82 -10.74
N ASP A 216 -6.22 30.63 -10.41
CA ASP A 216 -7.24 30.14 -11.34
C ASP A 216 -7.99 31.29 -12.05
N GLY A 217 -7.50 32.53 -11.91
CA GLY A 217 -8.10 33.72 -12.48
C GLY A 217 -9.37 34.20 -11.76
N LEU A 218 -9.63 33.73 -10.53
CA LEU A 218 -10.95 33.84 -9.90
C LEU A 218 -11.00 34.53 -8.52
N THR A 219 -9.86 35.01 -7.99
CA THR A 219 -9.78 35.88 -6.79
C THR A 219 -8.65 36.89 -6.95
N THR A 220 -8.72 38.06 -6.28
CA THR A 220 -7.50 38.88 -6.03
C THR A 220 -6.39 37.95 -5.54
N PRO A 221 -5.14 38.04 -6.05
CA PRO A 221 -4.13 37.00 -5.87
C PRO A 221 -3.92 36.68 -4.38
N VAL A 222 -4.54 35.61 -3.90
CA VAL A 222 -4.23 35.04 -2.58
C VAL A 222 -2.98 34.22 -2.80
N SER A 223 -1.85 34.77 -2.40
CA SER A 223 -0.50 34.24 -2.60
C SER A 223 -0.18 32.95 -1.83
N SER A 224 -1.17 32.14 -1.49
CA SER A 224 -0.91 30.80 -0.95
C SER A 224 -2.11 29.90 -1.18
N PHE A 225 -1.86 28.69 -1.67
CA PHE A 225 -2.74 27.52 -1.56
C PHE A 225 -1.92 26.42 -0.89
N ASN A 226 -2.52 25.54 -0.09
CA ASN A 226 -1.80 24.51 0.66
C ASN A 226 -1.72 23.18 -0.08
N ASP A 227 -0.91 22.27 0.44
CA ASP A 227 -1.02 20.84 0.14
C ASP A 227 -2.43 20.35 0.48
N MET A 228 -2.89 19.33 -0.26
CA MET A 228 -4.17 18.66 -0.01
C MET A 228 -3.88 17.26 0.51
N THR A 229 -4.49 16.87 1.63
CA THR A 229 -4.35 15.52 2.18
C THR A 229 -5.72 14.85 2.26
N LEU A 230 -5.86 13.71 1.56
CA LEU A 230 -7.05 12.88 1.57
C LEU A 230 -6.74 11.57 2.32
N THR A 231 -7.28 11.43 3.53
CA THR A 231 -7.09 10.24 4.38
C THR A 231 -8.27 9.28 4.31
N GLY A 232 -9.47 9.77 3.99
CA GLY A 232 -10.66 8.94 3.83
C GLY A 232 -10.53 7.93 2.69
N ASN A 233 -11.28 6.83 2.76
CA ASN A 233 -11.36 5.85 1.68
C ASN A 233 -11.97 6.49 0.43
N ILE A 234 -11.30 6.39 -0.72
CA ILE A 234 -11.85 6.81 -2.02
C ILE A 234 -12.20 5.56 -2.82
N SER A 235 -13.43 5.48 -3.31
CA SER A 235 -14.00 4.31 -3.98
C SER A 235 -14.82 4.71 -5.22
N GLY A 236 -15.24 3.71 -6.00
CA GLY A 236 -16.12 3.91 -7.16
C GLY A 236 -15.39 3.93 -8.51
N PRO A 237 -16.14 3.96 -9.63
CA PRO A 237 -15.58 3.80 -10.97
C PRO A 237 -14.88 5.04 -11.53
N GLY A 238 -15.03 6.21 -10.90
CA GLY A 238 -14.50 7.47 -11.42
C GLY A 238 -12.97 7.59 -11.35
N ARG A 239 -12.46 8.61 -12.04
CA ARG A 239 -11.04 8.96 -12.17
C ARG A 239 -10.76 10.32 -11.52
N LEU A 240 -9.58 10.48 -10.94
CA LEU A 240 -9.10 11.77 -10.45
C LEU A 240 -8.19 12.43 -11.48
N ARG A 241 -8.33 13.73 -11.71
CA ARG A 241 -7.36 14.56 -12.44
C ARG A 241 -6.77 15.59 -11.50
N VAL A 242 -5.47 15.56 -11.34
CA VAL A 242 -4.71 16.53 -10.56
C VAL A 242 -4.23 17.63 -11.49
N VAL A 243 -4.57 18.87 -11.15
CA VAL A 243 -4.16 20.08 -11.89
C VAL A 243 -3.42 21.01 -10.93
N GLY A 244 -2.29 21.55 -11.37
CA GLY A 244 -1.49 22.53 -10.63
C GLY A 244 -0.87 23.56 -11.57
N ASP A 245 -0.38 24.68 -11.01
CA ASP A 245 0.05 25.85 -11.79
C ASP A 245 1.52 26.22 -11.68
N GLY A 246 2.31 25.55 -10.84
CA GLY A 246 3.69 26.01 -10.67
C GLY A 246 4.21 26.14 -9.27
N GLN A 247 3.47 25.75 -8.23
CA GLN A 247 3.89 26.12 -6.87
C GLN A 247 4.38 24.95 -6.02
N GLY A 248 4.68 23.80 -6.63
CA GLY A 248 5.29 22.66 -5.95
C GLY A 248 4.44 22.08 -4.83
N LYS A 249 3.11 22.12 -5.01
CA LYS A 249 2.14 21.61 -4.04
C LYS A 249 2.06 20.09 -4.11
N THR A 250 1.66 19.50 -2.99
CA THR A 250 1.54 18.06 -2.82
C THR A 250 0.08 17.66 -2.60
N LEU A 251 -0.42 16.74 -3.44
CA LEU A 251 -1.60 15.94 -3.13
C LEU A 251 -1.12 14.68 -2.39
N THR A 252 -1.45 14.56 -1.11
CA THR A 252 -1.18 13.36 -0.31
C THR A 252 -2.40 12.45 -0.30
N LEU A 253 -2.23 11.23 -0.81
CA LEU A 253 -3.23 10.16 -0.75
C LEU A 253 -2.80 9.14 0.32
N SER A 254 -3.46 9.19 1.47
CA SER A 254 -3.07 8.40 2.65
C SER A 254 -4.02 7.23 2.89
N GLY A 255 -3.49 6.03 3.12
CA GLY A 255 -4.28 4.81 3.35
C GLY A 255 -4.88 4.23 2.06
N ALA A 256 -5.41 3.00 2.15
CA ALA A 256 -5.86 2.25 0.98
C ALA A 256 -7.04 2.92 0.24
N LYS A 257 -6.99 2.89 -1.09
CA LYS A 257 -8.02 3.41 -2.00
C LYS A 257 -8.49 2.31 -2.94
N THR A 258 -9.75 2.35 -3.37
CA THR A 258 -10.37 1.27 -4.18
C THR A 258 -11.04 1.77 -5.45
N PHE A 259 -10.90 3.06 -5.79
CA PHE A 259 -11.43 3.58 -7.05
C PHE A 259 -10.67 3.02 -8.27
N SER A 260 -11.39 2.78 -9.36
CA SER A 260 -10.86 2.04 -10.51
C SER A 260 -10.55 2.91 -11.74
N GLY A 261 -11.01 4.18 -11.78
CA GLY A 261 -10.77 5.06 -12.93
C GLY A 261 -9.33 5.58 -13.03
N GLY A 262 -8.54 5.46 -11.96
CA GLY A 262 -7.13 5.85 -11.93
C GLY A 262 -6.91 7.34 -11.64
N ILE A 263 -5.69 7.80 -11.88
CA ILE A 263 -5.27 9.19 -11.63
C ILE A 263 -4.58 9.74 -12.87
N ILE A 264 -5.01 10.92 -13.33
CA ILE A 264 -4.25 11.73 -14.27
C ILE A 264 -3.48 12.78 -13.49
N GLN A 265 -2.15 12.76 -13.62
CA GLN A 265 -1.30 13.87 -13.22
C GLN A 265 -1.02 14.71 -14.47
N SER A 266 -1.73 15.83 -14.60
CA SER A 266 -1.65 16.68 -15.80
C SER A 266 -0.80 17.91 -15.56
N GLY A 267 -0.01 18.28 -16.56
CA GLY A 267 0.59 19.60 -16.68
C GLY A 267 -0.19 20.47 -17.64
N GLN A 268 -0.87 21.53 -17.16
CA GLN A 268 -1.38 22.59 -18.03
C GLN A 268 -0.33 23.70 -18.11
N SER A 269 0.06 24.11 -19.32
CA SER A 269 0.70 25.41 -19.51
C SER A 269 -0.27 26.48 -19.02
N ASN A 270 0.15 27.36 -18.11
CA ASN A 270 -0.69 28.44 -17.62
C ASN A 270 -1.13 29.35 -18.80
N PRO A 271 -2.44 29.47 -19.14
CA PRO A 271 -2.90 30.34 -20.21
C PRO A 271 -2.76 31.84 -19.91
N TYR A 272 -2.39 32.23 -18.68
CA TYR A 272 -2.19 33.63 -18.27
C TYR A 272 -0.76 34.13 -18.45
N ASN A 273 0.08 33.43 -19.21
CA ASN A 273 1.45 33.87 -19.45
C ASN A 273 1.48 34.91 -20.58
N THR A 274 1.57 36.18 -20.21
CA THR A 274 1.82 37.25 -21.17
C THR A 274 3.21 37.06 -21.80
N PRO A 275 3.38 37.24 -23.12
CA PRO A 275 4.68 37.19 -23.76
C PRO A 275 5.54 38.35 -23.21
N GLY A 276 6.55 38.05 -22.37
CA GLY A 276 7.53 39.06 -21.93
C GLY A 276 8.12 38.93 -20.52
N GLY A 277 7.68 37.98 -19.68
CA GLY A 277 8.25 37.75 -18.35
C GLY A 277 9.38 36.70 -18.32
N SER A 278 10.41 36.93 -17.50
CA SER A 278 11.57 36.07 -17.25
C SER A 278 11.27 34.56 -17.11
N ALA A 279 12.09 33.74 -17.78
CA ALA A 279 12.27 32.28 -17.65
C ALA A 279 11.18 31.51 -16.88
N PHE A 280 10.26 30.97 -17.67
CA PHE A 280 9.18 30.04 -17.38
C PHE A 280 9.62 28.86 -16.50
N VAL A 281 9.06 28.74 -15.28
CA VAL A 281 9.16 27.51 -14.48
C VAL A 281 7.75 26.97 -14.25
N ASP A 282 7.25 26.17 -15.18
CA ASP A 282 6.04 25.36 -14.95
C ASP A 282 6.38 24.29 -13.89
N ARG A 283 5.91 24.47 -12.65
CA ARG A 283 6.10 23.53 -11.52
C ARG A 283 4.83 22.71 -11.21
N TYR A 284 4.86 21.44 -11.57
CA TYR A 284 3.71 20.53 -11.46
C TYR A 284 3.42 20.07 -10.02
N THR A 285 2.19 19.63 -9.77
CA THR A 285 1.76 19.08 -8.46
C THR A 285 2.38 17.70 -8.23
N THR A 286 2.98 17.50 -7.05
CA THR A 286 3.48 16.21 -6.58
C THR A 286 2.33 15.36 -6.05
N VAL A 287 2.27 14.09 -6.44
CA VAL A 287 1.34 13.11 -5.86
C VAL A 287 2.14 12.26 -4.87
N ALA A 288 1.83 12.40 -3.57
CA ALA A 288 2.49 11.66 -2.51
C ALA A 288 1.62 10.49 -2.00
N ILE A 289 2.25 9.34 -1.80
CA ILE A 289 1.62 8.10 -1.34
C ILE A 289 2.33 7.52 -0.13
N ASP A 290 1.58 6.99 0.82
CA ASP A 290 2.09 6.30 2.02
C ASP A 290 1.79 4.80 2.03
N ASN A 291 1.02 4.32 1.05
CA ASN A 291 0.57 2.94 0.94
C ASN A 291 0.58 2.49 -0.53
N ALA A 292 0.83 1.20 -0.76
CA ALA A 292 0.81 0.62 -2.10
C ALA A 292 -0.55 0.77 -2.82
N ALA A 293 -1.65 0.81 -2.05
CA ALA A 293 -3.01 0.97 -2.55
C ALA A 293 -3.49 2.44 -2.60
N SER A 294 -2.64 3.43 -2.28
CA SER A 294 -3.02 4.85 -2.27
C SER A 294 -3.44 5.39 -3.65
N LEU A 295 -3.01 4.76 -4.74
CA LEU A 295 -3.36 5.17 -6.11
C LEU A 295 -4.67 4.55 -6.62
N GLY A 296 -5.37 3.77 -5.79
CA GLY A 296 -6.55 3.00 -6.22
C GLY A 296 -6.16 1.73 -6.99
N THR A 297 -7.09 1.19 -7.77
CA THR A 297 -6.86 -0.01 -8.61
C THR A 297 -6.69 0.33 -10.09
N GLY A 298 -6.94 1.58 -10.47
CA GLY A 298 -6.82 2.07 -11.84
C GLY A 298 -5.39 2.40 -12.28
N ARG A 299 -5.27 2.93 -13.50
CA ARG A 299 -4.00 3.34 -14.10
C ARG A 299 -3.56 4.73 -13.62
N PHE A 300 -2.25 4.94 -13.47
CA PHE A 300 -1.68 6.28 -13.28
C PHE A 300 -1.22 6.85 -14.63
N TYR A 301 -1.71 8.02 -15.03
CA TYR A 301 -1.33 8.69 -16.27
C TYR A 301 -0.41 9.86 -15.94
N ALA A 302 0.87 9.73 -16.32
CA ALA A 302 1.86 10.78 -16.20
C ALA A 302 1.86 11.64 -17.46
N GLN A 303 1.22 12.81 -17.39
CA GLN A 303 1.03 13.73 -18.52
C GLN A 303 1.69 15.10 -18.25
N ILE A 304 2.86 15.08 -17.61
CA ILE A 304 3.66 16.27 -17.33
C ILE A 304 4.62 16.51 -18.50
N SER A 305 4.57 17.68 -19.14
CA SER A 305 5.45 18.03 -20.27
C SER A 305 6.94 17.88 -19.98
N SER A 306 7.71 17.36 -20.95
CA SER A 306 9.17 17.19 -20.89
C SER A 306 9.96 18.46 -21.21
N ALA A 307 9.34 19.48 -21.81
CA ALA A 307 10.03 20.68 -22.34
C ALA A 307 10.59 21.63 -21.26
N ASN A 308 10.11 21.56 -20.02
CA ASN A 308 10.51 22.45 -18.94
C ASN A 308 11.39 21.69 -17.93
N VAL A 309 12.69 21.70 -18.21
CA VAL A 309 13.75 21.03 -17.43
C VAL A 309 13.92 21.75 -16.10
N ILE A 310 13.79 21.01 -14.99
CA ILE A 310 14.57 21.33 -13.79
C ILE A 310 15.82 20.46 -13.90
N SER A 311 16.95 21.12 -14.08
CA SER A 311 18.29 20.54 -14.06
C SER A 311 18.75 20.15 -12.64
N GLY A 312 17.81 19.85 -11.73
CA GLY A 312 18.07 19.65 -10.30
C GLY A 312 17.15 18.62 -9.64
N THR A 313 17.49 18.27 -8.40
CA THR A 313 16.83 17.29 -7.52
C THR A 313 15.45 17.69 -7.01
N SER A 314 14.83 18.77 -7.51
CA SER A 314 13.56 19.25 -6.97
C SER A 314 12.41 18.32 -7.35
N GLY A 315 11.83 17.68 -6.34
CA GLY A 315 10.73 16.71 -6.37
C GLY A 315 9.38 17.20 -6.91
N LEU A 316 9.37 18.16 -7.83
CA LEU A 316 8.14 18.79 -8.30
C LEU A 316 7.51 17.96 -9.41
N GLY A 317 6.20 17.76 -9.36
CA GLY A 317 5.50 16.89 -10.30
C GLY A 317 5.82 15.42 -10.13
N SER A 318 6.39 15.02 -8.99
CA SER A 318 6.79 13.64 -8.77
C SER A 318 5.62 12.77 -8.32
N LEU A 319 5.73 11.47 -8.56
CA LEU A 319 5.15 10.45 -7.70
C LEU A 319 6.11 10.24 -6.54
N LYS A 320 5.71 10.65 -5.33
CA LYS A 320 6.56 10.68 -4.13
C LYS A 320 6.13 9.64 -3.11
N THR A 321 7.08 8.97 -2.48
CA THR A 321 6.81 8.04 -1.38
C THR A 321 7.01 8.69 -0.01
N LEU A 322 6.04 8.48 0.88
CA LEU A 322 6.07 8.88 2.29
C LEU A 322 6.36 7.71 3.23
N ALA A 323 6.38 6.48 2.71
CA ALA A 323 6.68 5.26 3.43
C ALA A 323 7.57 4.33 2.59
N ASN A 324 8.13 3.29 3.22
CA ASN A 324 8.78 2.19 2.51
C ASN A 324 7.73 1.36 1.75
N LEU A 325 7.64 1.57 0.43
CA LEU A 325 6.76 0.85 -0.49
C LEU A 325 7.55 -0.12 -1.38
N SER A 326 8.69 -0.60 -0.89
CA SER A 326 9.53 -1.55 -1.61
C SER A 326 9.21 -3.02 -1.29
N VAL A 327 8.51 -3.28 -0.18
CA VAL A 327 8.13 -4.60 0.31
C VAL A 327 7.11 -5.28 -0.60
N GLY A 328 7.21 -6.61 -0.73
CA GLY A 328 6.32 -7.41 -1.59
C GLY A 328 6.28 -6.92 -3.04
N ASN A 329 5.07 -6.77 -3.58
CA ASN A 329 4.85 -6.28 -4.94
C ASN A 329 4.94 -4.74 -5.07
N GLY A 330 5.09 -3.99 -3.98
CA GLY A 330 5.03 -2.52 -4.02
C GLY A 330 3.74 -2.00 -4.67
N VAL A 331 3.85 -0.96 -5.50
CA VAL A 331 2.74 -0.39 -6.27
C VAL A 331 2.53 -1.19 -7.56
N ALA A 332 1.35 -1.82 -7.67
CA ALA A 332 0.99 -2.70 -8.78
C ALA A 332 0.21 -2.00 -9.91
N ASN A 333 -0.15 -0.72 -9.72
CA ASN A 333 -0.86 0.06 -10.73
C ASN A 333 -0.07 0.13 -12.04
N ALA A 334 -0.75 -0.09 -13.16
CA ALA A 334 -0.19 0.23 -14.47
C ALA A 334 0.05 1.76 -14.55
N ILE A 335 1.12 2.14 -15.24
CA ILE A 335 1.49 3.54 -15.45
C ILE A 335 1.63 3.80 -16.95
N ASP A 336 1.07 4.91 -17.43
CA ASP A 336 1.21 5.35 -18.82
C ASP A 336 1.85 6.74 -18.87
N ILE A 337 2.97 6.84 -19.57
CA ILE A 337 3.73 8.09 -19.73
C ILE A 337 3.39 8.68 -21.09
N GLY A 338 2.66 9.80 -21.07
CA GLY A 338 2.15 10.44 -22.28
C GLY A 338 3.23 10.86 -23.28
N PRO A 339 2.85 11.16 -24.53
CA PRO A 339 3.78 11.67 -25.53
C PRO A 339 4.34 13.02 -25.11
N ALA A 340 5.66 13.22 -25.29
CA ALA A 340 6.39 14.38 -24.80
C ALA A 340 6.16 14.68 -23.31
N ALA A 341 5.83 13.65 -22.52
CA ALA A 341 5.64 13.75 -21.10
C ALA A 341 6.79 13.06 -20.34
N ARG A 342 6.77 13.18 -19.02
CA ARG A 342 7.67 12.48 -18.10
C ARG A 342 6.93 11.91 -16.90
N LEU A 343 7.43 10.78 -16.41
CA LEU A 343 7.16 10.27 -15.07
C LEU A 343 8.38 10.58 -14.19
N VAL A 344 8.20 11.43 -13.18
CA VAL A 344 9.23 11.68 -12.17
C VAL A 344 8.88 10.88 -10.93
N VAL A 345 9.78 10.02 -10.48
CA VAL A 345 9.61 9.22 -9.27
C VAL A 345 10.62 9.68 -8.22
N GLU A 346 10.09 10.12 -7.09
CA GLU A 346 10.87 10.64 -5.96
C GLU A 346 10.78 9.70 -4.76
N ALA A 347 11.83 8.92 -4.57
CA ALA A 347 12.00 8.07 -3.39
C ALA A 347 13.16 8.62 -2.55
N ASN A 348 12.89 8.99 -1.31
CA ASN A 348 13.86 9.67 -0.42
C ASN A 348 14.07 8.93 0.90
N GLY A 349 15.27 9.03 1.47
CA GLY A 349 15.58 8.52 2.81
C GLY A 349 15.24 7.04 2.96
N SER A 350 14.42 6.73 3.97
CA SER A 350 13.97 5.37 4.27
C SER A 350 12.72 4.93 3.51
N ASN A 351 12.33 5.64 2.44
CA ASN A 351 11.10 5.40 1.68
C ASN A 351 11.37 4.88 0.25
N PRO A 352 12.03 3.73 0.06
CA PRO A 352 12.19 3.15 -1.27
C PRO A 352 10.84 2.73 -1.87
N LEU A 353 10.78 2.62 -3.20
CA LEU A 353 9.57 2.28 -3.95
C LEU A 353 9.82 1.08 -4.86
N SER A 354 8.92 0.10 -4.87
CA SER A 354 8.85 -0.92 -5.91
C SER A 354 7.65 -0.66 -6.82
N LEU A 355 7.85 -0.68 -8.14
CA LEU A 355 6.79 -0.64 -9.15
C LEU A 355 6.72 -2.00 -9.85
N SER A 356 5.66 -2.77 -9.58
CA SER A 356 5.41 -4.08 -10.21
C SER A 356 4.44 -4.01 -11.38
N GLY A 357 3.62 -2.96 -11.44
CA GLY A 357 2.75 -2.70 -12.59
C GLY A 357 3.54 -2.38 -13.86
N THR A 358 2.90 -2.57 -15.01
CA THR A 358 3.50 -2.27 -16.33
C THR A 358 3.58 -0.75 -16.55
N ILE A 359 4.72 -0.27 -17.03
CA ILE A 359 4.94 1.11 -17.49
C ILE A 359 4.94 1.14 -19.02
N THR A 360 4.04 1.95 -19.60
CA THR A 360 3.84 2.10 -21.05
C THR A 360 3.99 3.56 -21.51
N GLY A 361 3.92 3.79 -22.82
CA GLY A 361 3.91 5.13 -23.42
C GLY A 361 5.26 5.56 -24.01
N SER A 362 5.37 6.79 -24.48
CA SER A 362 6.56 7.27 -25.21
C SER A 362 7.34 8.35 -24.46
N GLY A 363 6.90 8.75 -23.26
CA GLY A 363 7.57 9.73 -22.44
C GLY A 363 8.69 9.17 -21.58
N ASP A 364 9.42 10.08 -20.93
CA ASP A 364 10.66 9.78 -20.20
C ASP A 364 10.41 9.37 -18.75
N LEU A 365 11.31 8.56 -18.19
CA LEU A 365 11.30 8.17 -16.78
C LEU A 365 12.46 8.82 -16.04
N TYR A 366 12.17 9.54 -14.95
CA TYR A 366 13.17 10.13 -14.07
C TYR A 366 13.10 9.51 -12.68
N LYS A 367 14.21 8.96 -12.21
CA LYS A 367 14.41 8.57 -10.82
C LYS A 367 15.23 9.64 -10.11
N ILE A 368 14.61 10.33 -9.15
CA ILE A 368 15.23 11.31 -8.25
C ILE A 368 15.13 10.85 -6.79
N GLY A 369 15.82 11.57 -5.90
CA GLY A 369 15.81 11.27 -4.46
C GLY A 369 16.78 10.17 -4.04
N SER A 370 17.10 10.10 -2.75
CA SER A 370 18.19 9.27 -2.23
C SER A 370 17.87 7.78 -2.05
N ALA A 371 16.59 7.39 -1.97
CA ALA A 371 16.19 5.99 -1.78
C ALA A 371 16.14 5.21 -3.11
N ALA A 372 15.96 3.89 -3.04
CA ALA A 372 15.86 3.05 -4.23
C ALA A 372 14.47 3.12 -4.90
N LEU A 373 14.45 3.08 -6.23
CA LEU A 373 13.29 2.72 -7.05
C LEU A 373 13.58 1.37 -7.72
N SER A 374 12.75 0.37 -7.46
CA SER A 374 12.81 -0.93 -8.11
C SER A 374 11.73 -1.06 -9.17
N LEU A 375 12.14 -1.33 -10.41
CA LEU A 375 11.26 -1.68 -11.51
C LEU A 375 11.20 -3.21 -11.61
N LYS A 376 10.05 -3.77 -11.22
CA LYS A 376 9.78 -5.21 -11.20
C LYS A 376 8.88 -5.66 -12.37
N GLY A 377 8.05 -4.75 -12.88
CA GLY A 377 7.13 -5.03 -13.98
C GLY A 377 7.82 -5.30 -15.32
N VAL A 378 7.07 -5.94 -16.22
CA VAL A 378 7.41 -6.07 -17.64
C VAL A 378 6.96 -4.80 -18.36
N ASN A 379 7.90 -3.93 -18.69
CA ASN A 379 7.60 -2.59 -19.20
C ASN A 379 7.70 -2.50 -20.72
N SER A 380 7.13 -1.45 -21.30
CA SER A 380 7.15 -1.21 -22.76
C SER A 380 7.18 0.29 -23.12
N TYR A 381 7.56 1.16 -22.19
CA TYR A 381 7.74 2.58 -22.49
C TYR A 381 8.97 2.79 -23.39
N ALA A 382 8.94 3.82 -24.24
CA ALA A 382 9.98 4.06 -25.26
C ALA A 382 10.84 5.32 -25.01
N GLY A 383 10.42 6.22 -24.11
CA GLY A 383 11.20 7.41 -23.76
C GLY A 383 12.49 7.06 -23.00
N ALA A 384 13.34 8.07 -22.79
CA ALA A 384 14.62 7.89 -22.12
C ALA A 384 14.45 7.68 -20.61
N THR A 385 15.42 7.01 -19.99
CA THR A 385 15.43 6.78 -18.54
C THR A 385 16.60 7.52 -17.88
N TYR A 386 16.32 8.26 -16.82
CA TYR A 386 17.30 9.09 -16.12
C TYR A 386 17.40 8.68 -14.65
N ALA A 387 18.53 8.10 -14.25
CA ALA A 387 18.89 7.90 -12.85
C ALA A 387 19.66 9.13 -12.35
N LYS A 388 18.95 10.03 -11.65
CA LYS A 388 19.47 11.33 -11.18
C LYS A 388 19.90 11.33 -9.71
N GLY A 389 19.50 10.33 -8.94
CA GLY A 389 19.88 10.16 -7.55
C GLY A 389 19.38 8.86 -6.96
N GLY A 390 20.06 8.39 -5.91
CA GLY A 390 19.76 7.11 -5.29
C GLY A 390 19.93 5.95 -6.27
N MET A 391 19.23 4.84 -6.04
CA MET A 391 19.34 3.64 -6.87
C MET A 391 18.12 3.49 -7.79
N LEU A 392 18.35 3.28 -9.09
CA LEU A 392 17.40 2.70 -10.02
C LEU A 392 17.75 1.22 -10.17
N ARG A 393 16.85 0.33 -9.74
CA ARG A 393 17.03 -1.12 -9.72
C ARG A 393 16.07 -1.81 -10.69
N ALA A 394 16.60 -2.41 -11.74
CA ALA A 394 15.85 -3.32 -12.61
C ALA A 394 15.95 -4.75 -12.06
N THR A 395 14.83 -5.46 -12.00
CA THR A 395 14.79 -6.87 -11.53
C THR A 395 14.20 -7.85 -12.56
N ASN A 396 13.56 -7.30 -13.60
CA ASN A 396 13.05 -8.04 -14.75
C ASN A 396 13.88 -7.70 -16.00
N PRO A 397 14.15 -8.66 -16.90
CA PRO A 397 14.83 -8.40 -18.18
C PRO A 397 14.18 -7.29 -19.03
N ARG A 398 12.87 -7.05 -18.88
CA ARG A 398 12.12 -6.00 -19.58
C ARG A 398 11.77 -4.81 -18.69
N ALA A 399 12.45 -4.63 -17.56
CA ALA A 399 12.14 -3.57 -16.60
C ALA A 399 12.35 -2.16 -17.16
N LEU A 400 13.24 -1.96 -18.15
CA LEU A 400 13.47 -0.67 -18.80
C LEU A 400 12.69 -0.50 -20.12
N GLY A 401 11.75 -1.40 -20.41
CA GLY A 401 10.92 -1.33 -21.61
C GLY A 401 11.73 -1.29 -22.90
N SER A 402 11.33 -0.39 -23.81
CA SER A 402 12.04 -0.09 -25.05
C SER A 402 12.75 1.27 -24.97
N THR A 403 13.28 1.60 -23.78
CA THR A 403 13.91 2.92 -23.50
C THR A 403 14.91 3.31 -24.59
N SER A 404 14.79 4.53 -25.09
CA SER A 404 15.67 5.09 -26.13
C SER A 404 17.08 5.44 -25.63
N GLY A 405 17.31 5.32 -24.31
CA GLY A 405 18.61 5.47 -23.68
C GLY A 405 18.50 5.47 -22.16
N VAL A 406 19.64 5.36 -21.48
CA VAL A 406 19.74 5.50 -20.04
C VAL A 406 20.85 6.47 -19.70
N THR A 407 20.57 7.45 -18.83
CA THR A 407 21.59 8.32 -18.24
C THR A 407 21.68 8.07 -16.74
N VAL A 408 22.89 7.85 -16.24
CA VAL A 408 23.23 7.74 -14.82
C VAL A 408 24.10 8.93 -14.44
N ASP A 409 23.55 9.82 -13.63
CA ASP A 409 24.26 11.01 -13.15
C ASP A 409 25.19 10.66 -11.96
N ALA A 410 26.11 11.57 -11.65
CA ALA A 410 26.95 11.45 -10.46
C ALA A 410 26.09 11.33 -9.20
N GLY A 411 26.38 10.33 -8.38
CA GLY A 411 25.66 10.01 -7.13
C GLY A 411 24.44 9.12 -7.32
N ALA A 412 24.10 8.74 -8.56
CA ALA A 412 23.07 7.77 -8.85
C ALA A 412 23.65 6.36 -9.02
N ALA A 413 22.76 5.37 -9.01
CA ALA A 413 23.07 4.00 -9.33
C ALA A 413 22.11 3.43 -10.38
N LEU A 414 22.65 2.66 -11.33
CA LEU A 414 21.87 1.73 -12.16
C LEU A 414 22.26 0.31 -11.78
N VAL A 415 21.32 -0.43 -11.23
CA VAL A 415 21.53 -1.80 -10.78
C VAL A 415 20.61 -2.73 -11.55
N TYR A 416 21.17 -3.74 -12.21
CA TYR A 416 20.41 -4.88 -12.68
C TYR A 416 20.65 -6.06 -11.75
N SER A 417 19.65 -6.34 -10.93
CA SER A 417 19.64 -7.43 -9.96
C SER A 417 18.53 -8.40 -10.35
N SER A 418 18.83 -9.23 -11.35
CA SER A 418 17.83 -9.98 -12.09
C SER A 418 17.22 -11.10 -11.24
N SER A 419 15.94 -11.34 -11.49
CA SER A 419 15.19 -12.52 -11.01
C SER A 419 15.24 -13.70 -12.00
N SER A 420 15.84 -13.52 -13.18
CA SER A 420 15.92 -14.55 -14.23
C SER A 420 17.16 -14.38 -15.12
N ASP A 421 17.49 -15.37 -15.94
CA ASP A 421 18.74 -15.37 -16.72
C ASP A 421 18.79 -14.37 -17.90
N GLY A 422 17.69 -13.67 -18.18
CA GLY A 422 17.58 -12.75 -19.32
C GLY A 422 18.46 -11.50 -19.18
N GLN A 423 18.94 -10.96 -20.31
CA GLN A 423 19.65 -9.67 -20.36
C GLN A 423 18.70 -8.48 -20.15
N LEU A 424 19.24 -7.35 -19.67
CA LEU A 424 18.53 -6.07 -19.61
C LEU A 424 18.91 -5.21 -20.82
N PRO A 425 18.06 -5.12 -21.87
CA PRO A 425 18.36 -4.31 -23.04
C PRO A 425 18.09 -2.83 -22.80
N ILE A 426 18.93 -1.99 -23.37
CA ILE A 426 18.77 -0.54 -23.53
C ILE A 426 18.81 -0.27 -25.02
N PHE A 427 17.71 0.18 -25.63
CA PHE A 427 17.59 0.33 -27.09
C PHE A 427 18.22 1.63 -27.63
N GLY A 428 19.22 2.15 -26.92
CA GLY A 428 20.03 3.30 -27.33
C GLY A 428 21.26 3.42 -26.46
N ASN A 429 21.67 4.66 -26.15
CA ASN A 429 22.93 4.92 -25.44
C ASN A 429 22.79 4.68 -23.93
N LEU A 430 23.87 4.21 -23.30
CA LEU A 430 24.06 4.21 -21.85
C LEU A 430 25.12 5.25 -21.49
N ALA A 431 24.71 6.37 -20.91
CA ALA A 431 25.61 7.43 -20.47
C ALA A 431 25.81 7.38 -18.96
N ILE A 432 27.05 7.26 -18.50
CA ILE A 432 27.40 7.18 -17.07
C ILE A 432 28.33 8.34 -16.73
N THR A 433 27.93 9.17 -15.77
CA THR A 433 28.77 10.25 -15.24
C THR A 433 29.36 9.79 -13.93
N ALA A 434 30.67 9.55 -13.89
CA ALA A 434 31.36 9.23 -12.65
C ALA A 434 31.37 10.45 -11.71
N GLY A 435 31.22 10.18 -10.43
CA GLY A 435 31.30 11.16 -9.35
C GLY A 435 32.20 10.67 -8.22
N SER A 436 32.42 11.51 -7.22
CA SER A 436 33.35 11.24 -6.10
C SER A 436 32.71 11.51 -4.74
N GLY A 437 33.30 10.95 -3.68
CA GLY A 437 32.81 11.11 -2.31
C GLY A 437 31.33 10.69 -2.16
N ALA A 438 30.50 11.57 -1.61
CA ALA A 438 29.06 11.34 -1.45
C ALA A 438 28.28 11.18 -2.77
N THR A 439 28.88 11.60 -3.90
CA THR A 439 28.31 11.50 -5.25
C THR A 439 28.94 10.36 -6.06
N GLN A 440 29.57 9.38 -5.40
CA GLN A 440 30.17 8.27 -6.12
C GLN A 440 29.10 7.45 -6.86
N THR A 441 29.37 7.20 -8.14
CA THR A 441 28.44 6.50 -9.03
C THR A 441 28.55 5.01 -8.88
N ARG A 442 27.43 4.30 -8.97
CA ARG A 442 27.36 2.85 -8.79
C ARG A 442 26.71 2.19 -10.00
N ILE A 443 27.27 1.07 -10.44
CA ILE A 443 26.65 0.19 -11.44
C ILE A 443 26.53 -1.22 -10.84
N GLY A 444 25.44 -1.92 -11.13
CA GLY A 444 25.21 -3.28 -10.66
C GLY A 444 24.90 -4.22 -11.82
N GLY A 445 25.63 -5.34 -11.92
CA GLY A 445 25.37 -6.39 -12.91
C GLY A 445 25.09 -7.74 -12.25
N SER A 446 24.25 -8.55 -12.91
CA SER A 446 23.92 -9.89 -12.43
C SER A 446 24.82 -10.96 -13.05
N ILE A 447 25.07 -12.03 -12.31
CA ILE A 447 25.77 -13.24 -12.78
C ILE A 447 24.71 -14.31 -13.03
N GLY A 448 24.48 -14.62 -14.30
CA GLY A 448 23.56 -15.67 -14.72
C GLY A 448 24.25 -17.03 -14.92
N SER A 449 23.58 -17.92 -15.66
CA SER A 449 24.05 -19.28 -15.92
C SER A 449 25.20 -19.34 -16.94
N THR A 450 25.34 -18.30 -17.76
CA THR A 450 26.37 -18.18 -18.81
C THR A 450 27.07 -16.82 -18.78
N PRO A 451 28.31 -16.71 -19.31
CA PRO A 451 29.09 -15.47 -19.30
C PRO A 451 28.42 -14.22 -19.93
N THR A 452 27.39 -14.39 -20.75
CA THR A 452 26.67 -13.27 -21.40
C THR A 452 25.22 -13.13 -20.93
N SER A 453 24.70 -14.09 -20.17
CA SER A 453 23.39 -13.98 -19.54
C SER A 453 23.35 -12.87 -18.50
N ALA A 454 22.17 -12.32 -18.28
CA ALA A 454 21.92 -11.29 -17.27
C ALA A 454 22.81 -10.02 -17.31
N ALA A 455 23.44 -9.73 -18.46
CA ALA A 455 24.17 -8.49 -18.70
C ALA A 455 23.23 -7.30 -18.92
N ILE A 456 23.70 -6.08 -18.62
CA ILE A 456 23.12 -4.84 -19.13
C ILE A 456 23.67 -4.62 -20.55
N VAL A 457 22.78 -4.49 -21.54
CA VAL A 457 23.16 -4.45 -22.95
C VAL A 457 22.61 -3.20 -23.62
N ALA A 458 23.47 -2.23 -23.90
CA ALA A 458 23.12 -1.07 -24.71
C ALA A 458 23.33 -1.36 -26.21
N THR A 459 22.30 -1.14 -27.02
CA THR A 459 22.41 -1.25 -28.49
C THR A 459 23.19 -0.07 -29.09
N GLY A 460 23.14 1.09 -28.42
CA GLY A 460 23.96 2.27 -28.71
C GLY A 460 25.27 2.29 -27.92
N ALA A 461 25.95 3.44 -27.90
CA ALA A 461 27.22 3.58 -27.19
C ALA A 461 27.02 3.59 -25.67
N ALA A 462 27.86 2.83 -24.96
CA ALA A 462 28.03 2.92 -23.51
C ALA A 462 29.22 3.82 -23.19
N THR A 463 28.96 5.05 -22.73
CA THR A 463 29.99 6.07 -22.53
C THR A 463 30.12 6.45 -21.06
N THR A 464 31.35 6.64 -20.61
CA THR A 464 31.64 7.19 -19.29
C THR A 464 32.27 8.59 -19.37
N THR A 465 31.92 9.47 -18.44
CA THR A 465 32.48 10.83 -18.28
C THR A 465 32.80 11.12 -16.80
N GLY A 466 33.50 12.20 -16.47
CA GLY A 466 33.70 12.61 -15.07
C GLY A 466 34.74 11.81 -14.26
N ILE A 467 35.88 11.46 -14.87
CA ILE A 467 36.92 10.50 -14.43
C ILE A 467 37.66 10.74 -13.09
N ALA A 468 37.10 11.50 -12.14
CA ALA A 468 37.79 11.88 -10.90
C ALA A 468 37.94 10.73 -9.87
N ALA A 469 37.08 9.70 -9.92
CA ALA A 469 37.07 8.57 -8.98
C ALA A 469 36.52 7.29 -9.65
N PRO A 470 36.83 6.08 -9.13
CA PRO A 470 36.31 4.85 -9.69
C PRO A 470 34.79 4.76 -9.56
N ILE A 471 34.15 4.24 -10.60
CA ILE A 471 32.75 3.80 -10.56
C ILE A 471 32.70 2.53 -9.71
N LEU A 472 31.82 2.50 -8.71
CA LEU A 472 31.66 1.33 -7.86
C LEU A 472 30.79 0.27 -8.56
N VAL A 473 31.20 -0.98 -8.48
CA VAL A 473 30.51 -2.10 -9.12
C VAL A 473 30.01 -3.07 -8.06
N ASN A 474 28.69 -3.19 -7.97
CA ASN A 474 28.05 -4.28 -7.23
C ASN A 474 27.79 -5.46 -8.17
N VAL A 475 27.86 -6.67 -7.64
CA VAL A 475 27.61 -7.89 -8.40
C VAL A 475 26.53 -8.70 -7.72
N TYR A 476 25.58 -9.24 -8.49
CA TYR A 476 24.40 -9.93 -7.98
C TYR A 476 24.31 -11.35 -8.55
N GLY A 477 24.39 -12.37 -7.71
CA GLY A 477 24.00 -13.72 -8.09
C GLY A 477 22.48 -13.83 -8.24
N ILE A 478 22.01 -14.59 -9.23
CA ILE A 478 20.57 -14.78 -9.46
C ILE A 478 20.08 -15.99 -8.65
N PRO A 479 19.19 -15.83 -7.64
CA PRO A 479 18.81 -16.92 -6.77
C PRO A 479 18.28 -18.13 -7.55
N GLY A 480 18.79 -19.33 -7.24
CA GLY A 480 18.44 -20.58 -7.93
C GLY A 480 19.17 -20.82 -9.27
N VAL A 481 20.02 -19.89 -9.72
CA VAL A 481 20.89 -20.07 -10.89
C VAL A 481 22.29 -20.47 -10.45
N THR A 482 22.86 -21.48 -11.10
CA THR A 482 24.25 -21.89 -10.87
C THR A 482 25.14 -21.30 -11.98
N PRO A 483 26.08 -20.40 -11.65
CA PRO A 483 27.01 -19.86 -12.63
C PRO A 483 28.09 -20.89 -13.01
N VAL A 484 28.59 -20.80 -14.23
CA VAL A 484 29.81 -21.51 -14.67
C VAL A 484 31.05 -20.64 -14.51
N THR A 485 32.23 -21.24 -14.33
CA THR A 485 33.51 -20.51 -14.30
C THR A 485 33.79 -19.85 -15.66
N GLY A 486 34.14 -18.57 -15.67
CA GLY A 486 34.41 -17.82 -16.90
C GLY A 486 34.43 -16.29 -16.71
N THR A 487 34.55 -15.55 -17.81
CA THR A 487 34.55 -14.07 -17.80
C THR A 487 33.18 -13.53 -18.17
N TYR A 488 32.45 -12.99 -17.20
CA TYR A 488 31.09 -12.50 -17.37
C TYR A 488 31.07 -11.05 -17.83
N THR A 489 30.17 -10.73 -18.74
CA THR A 489 29.89 -9.34 -19.13
C THR A 489 28.83 -8.76 -18.20
N LEU A 490 29.17 -7.69 -17.47
CA LEU A 490 28.24 -6.98 -16.62
C LEU A 490 27.51 -5.89 -17.40
N VAL A 491 28.26 -5.16 -18.23
CA VAL A 491 27.75 -4.09 -19.10
C VAL A 491 28.40 -4.23 -20.47
N SER A 492 27.61 -4.07 -21.52
CA SER A 492 28.10 -3.94 -22.89
C SER A 492 27.45 -2.75 -23.61
N GLY A 493 28.18 -2.19 -24.57
CA GLY A 493 27.69 -1.16 -25.48
C GLY A 493 28.17 -1.39 -26.91
N GLY A 494 27.45 -0.79 -27.85
CA GLY A 494 27.76 -0.81 -29.27
C GLY A 494 28.96 0.06 -29.65
N THR A 495 29.10 0.32 -30.96
CA THR A 495 30.17 1.15 -31.52
C THR A 495 30.20 2.55 -30.90
N GLY A 496 31.40 3.06 -30.60
CA GLY A 496 31.58 4.38 -29.97
C GLY A 496 31.53 4.37 -28.44
N SER A 497 31.39 3.19 -27.82
CA SER A 497 31.50 3.03 -26.37
C SER A 497 32.89 3.40 -25.85
N THR A 498 32.95 3.90 -24.61
CA THR A 498 34.18 4.36 -23.96
C THR A 498 34.34 3.79 -22.56
N LEU A 499 33.82 2.60 -22.27
CA LEU A 499 33.84 2.01 -20.92
C LEU A 499 35.25 1.90 -20.33
N SER A 500 36.29 1.75 -21.15
CA SER A 500 37.70 1.70 -20.73
C SER A 500 38.31 3.05 -20.32
N THR A 501 37.63 4.19 -20.51
CA THR A 501 38.17 5.50 -20.12
C THR A 501 37.97 5.82 -18.64
N SER A 502 37.16 5.02 -17.93
CA SER A 502 36.96 5.11 -16.48
C SER A 502 37.58 3.93 -15.75
N THR A 503 37.89 4.15 -14.47
CA THR A 503 38.28 3.08 -13.55
C THR A 503 37.04 2.53 -12.83
N TYR A 504 37.10 1.26 -12.47
CA TYR A 504 36.03 0.56 -11.74
C TYR A 504 36.61 -0.09 -10.50
N SER A 505 35.88 -0.01 -9.40
CA SER A 505 36.22 -0.72 -8.17
C SER A 505 35.08 -1.65 -7.80
N LEU A 506 35.44 -2.88 -7.48
CA LEU A 506 34.49 -3.81 -6.91
C LEU A 506 34.03 -3.31 -5.54
N GLN A 507 32.75 -3.54 -5.24
CA GLN A 507 32.16 -3.19 -3.97
C GLN A 507 31.42 -4.41 -3.40
N THR A 508 30.12 -4.31 -3.12
CA THR A 508 29.39 -5.38 -2.45
C THR A 508 28.99 -6.45 -3.47
N ILE A 509 29.29 -7.71 -3.13
CA ILE A 509 28.83 -8.88 -3.88
C ILE A 509 27.65 -9.47 -3.14
N TYR A 510 26.52 -9.59 -3.82
CA TYR A 510 25.34 -10.30 -3.33
C TYR A 510 25.41 -11.72 -3.90
N ASN A 511 25.79 -12.71 -3.07
CA ASN A 511 26.28 -14.02 -3.56
C ASN A 511 25.40 -15.23 -3.20
N PRO A 512 24.06 -15.22 -3.41
CA PRO A 512 23.20 -16.35 -3.06
C PRO A 512 23.38 -17.60 -3.96
N THR A 513 24.37 -17.58 -4.85
CA THR A 513 24.59 -18.60 -5.91
C THR A 513 25.97 -19.25 -5.86
N ASN A 514 26.75 -18.96 -4.81
CA ASN A 514 28.02 -19.59 -4.51
C ASN A 514 29.09 -19.43 -5.61
N PHE A 515 29.64 -18.24 -5.76
CA PHE A 515 30.82 -18.02 -6.62
C PHE A 515 31.89 -17.15 -5.95
N LYS A 516 33.11 -17.20 -6.49
CA LYS A 516 34.16 -16.20 -6.22
C LYS A 516 34.31 -15.26 -7.41
N VAL A 517 34.64 -14.02 -7.13
CA VAL A 517 34.93 -13.00 -8.14
C VAL A 517 36.43 -12.83 -8.33
N GLY A 518 36.85 -12.66 -9.57
CA GLY A 518 38.18 -12.19 -9.93
C GLY A 518 38.23 -10.67 -10.06
N SER A 519 39.24 -10.17 -10.76
CA SER A 519 39.36 -8.74 -11.05
C SER A 519 38.33 -8.27 -12.09
N LEU A 520 37.90 -7.01 -11.95
CA LEU A 520 37.18 -6.31 -13.01
C LEU A 520 38.12 -6.00 -14.17
N SER A 521 37.61 -6.09 -15.40
CA SER A 521 38.32 -5.67 -16.60
C SER A 521 37.37 -4.90 -17.51
N SER A 522 37.85 -3.81 -18.09
CA SER A 522 37.10 -3.01 -19.06
C SER A 522 37.81 -2.95 -20.41
N SER A 523 37.03 -3.05 -21.48
CA SER A 523 37.40 -2.65 -22.84
C SER A 523 36.59 -1.42 -23.23
N ALA A 524 36.75 -0.91 -24.45
CA ALA A 524 35.91 0.18 -24.94
C ALA A 524 34.42 -0.17 -24.88
N THR A 525 34.05 -1.42 -25.17
CA THR A 525 32.66 -1.88 -25.36
C THR A 525 32.12 -2.77 -24.24
N ALA A 526 32.94 -3.23 -23.29
CA ALA A 526 32.47 -4.11 -22.23
C ALA A 526 33.12 -3.83 -20.87
N LEU A 527 32.33 -3.95 -19.82
CA LEU A 527 32.80 -4.15 -18.45
C LEU A 527 32.57 -5.60 -18.07
N THR A 528 33.62 -6.29 -17.63
CA THR A 528 33.62 -7.73 -17.39
C THR A 528 34.20 -8.08 -16.03
N ILE A 529 33.88 -9.27 -15.53
CA ILE A 529 34.39 -9.81 -14.28
C ILE A 529 34.68 -11.31 -14.41
N GLY A 530 35.80 -11.76 -13.87
CA GLY A 530 36.06 -13.20 -13.74
C GLY A 530 35.18 -13.83 -12.66
N ILE A 531 34.59 -14.98 -12.94
CA ILE A 531 33.78 -15.75 -12.00
C ILE A 531 34.38 -17.15 -11.90
N THR A 532 34.57 -17.62 -10.67
CA THR A 532 34.90 -19.02 -10.37
C THR A 532 33.75 -19.61 -9.59
N ALA A 533 33.04 -20.57 -10.20
CA ALA A 533 31.95 -21.27 -9.53
C ALA A 533 32.46 -21.99 -8.28
N GLN A 534 31.67 -22.01 -7.20
CA GLN A 534 32.00 -22.72 -5.96
C GLN A 534 30.89 -23.72 -5.64
N GLN A 535 31.26 -24.79 -4.95
CA GLN A 535 30.26 -25.72 -4.41
C GLN A 535 29.51 -25.05 -3.27
N ALA A 536 28.18 -25.20 -3.27
CA ALA A 536 27.34 -24.72 -2.19
C ALA A 536 27.66 -25.45 -0.88
N LEU A 537 27.60 -24.71 0.24
CA LEU A 537 27.69 -25.29 1.57
C LEU A 537 26.34 -25.91 1.97
N THR A 538 26.38 -26.99 2.75
CA THR A 538 25.18 -27.62 3.33
C THR A 538 24.81 -27.03 4.70
N SER A 539 25.78 -26.41 5.37
CA SER A 539 25.61 -25.66 6.62
C SER A 539 26.50 -24.44 6.59
N ILE A 540 26.00 -23.33 7.14
CA ILE A 540 26.75 -22.09 7.18
C ILE A 540 26.40 -21.31 8.44
N TYR A 541 27.40 -20.75 9.11
CA TYR A 541 27.27 -20.20 10.45
C TYR A 541 27.38 -18.68 10.41
N TYR A 542 26.40 -17.98 10.98
CA TYR A 542 26.49 -16.54 11.10
C TYR A 542 27.54 -16.18 12.16
N LYS A 543 28.53 -15.37 11.76
CA LYS A 543 29.61 -14.90 12.65
C LYS A 543 29.54 -13.40 12.96
N GLY A 544 28.57 -12.70 12.37
CA GLY A 544 28.47 -11.25 12.47
C GLY A 544 29.47 -10.51 11.57
N PRO A 545 29.45 -9.16 11.61
CA PRO A 545 30.38 -8.35 10.85
C PRO A 545 31.83 -8.57 11.32
N SER A 546 32.74 -8.91 10.40
CA SER A 546 34.18 -8.81 10.67
C SER A 546 34.64 -7.36 10.49
N GLY A 547 35.60 -6.91 11.31
CA GLY A 547 36.17 -5.55 11.17
C GLY A 547 36.87 -5.28 9.83
N THR A 548 37.12 -6.33 9.04
CA THR A 548 37.73 -6.31 7.70
C THR A 548 36.70 -6.33 6.56
N PHE A 549 35.46 -6.79 6.81
CA PHE A 549 34.43 -6.90 5.79
C PHE A 549 33.62 -5.60 5.66
N THR A 550 33.85 -4.87 4.57
CA THR A 550 33.19 -3.59 4.28
C THR A 550 31.87 -3.74 3.51
N GLY A 551 31.47 -4.96 3.14
CA GLY A 551 30.32 -5.21 2.26
C GLY A 551 28.94 -5.02 2.89
N GLY A 552 28.87 -4.73 4.20
CA GLY A 552 27.66 -4.33 4.92
C GLY A 552 27.50 -5.09 6.23
N ALA A 553 27.50 -4.37 7.35
CA ALA A 553 27.28 -4.97 8.67
C ALA A 553 25.87 -5.57 8.76
N GLY A 554 25.76 -6.84 9.15
CA GLY A 554 24.47 -7.52 9.36
C GLY A 554 23.68 -7.88 8.09
N VAL A 555 24.31 -7.83 6.91
CA VAL A 555 23.67 -8.17 5.64
C VAL A 555 23.96 -9.62 5.24
N TRP A 556 22.93 -10.44 5.06
CA TRP A 556 23.09 -11.88 4.82
C TRP A 556 23.68 -12.22 3.46
N ALA A 557 23.15 -11.62 2.40
CA ALA A 557 23.57 -11.92 1.03
C ALA A 557 24.94 -11.33 0.68
N ALA A 558 25.53 -10.50 1.54
CA ALA A 558 26.73 -9.74 1.22
C ALA A 558 28.03 -10.55 1.43
N SER A 559 28.95 -10.42 0.48
CA SER A 559 30.33 -10.91 0.51
C SER A 559 31.27 -9.94 -0.20
N ASP A 560 32.57 -10.07 0.04
CA ASP A 560 33.64 -9.43 -0.74
C ASP A 560 33.91 -10.17 -2.07
N GLY A 561 33.29 -11.35 -2.24
CA GLY A 561 33.48 -12.25 -3.38
C GLY A 561 34.85 -12.93 -3.43
N LEU A 562 35.74 -12.66 -2.49
CA LEU A 562 37.09 -13.21 -2.40
C LEU A 562 37.13 -14.28 -1.32
N ASN A 563 37.18 -13.88 -0.05
CA ASN A 563 37.35 -14.77 1.09
C ASN A 563 36.49 -14.43 2.31
N GLU A 564 35.76 -13.31 2.30
CA GLU A 564 35.00 -12.84 3.47
C GLU A 564 33.52 -12.56 3.19
N SER A 565 32.74 -12.78 4.24
CA SER A 565 31.32 -12.45 4.37
C SER A 565 30.98 -12.39 5.86
N ASN A 566 29.71 -12.14 6.18
CA ASN A 566 29.18 -12.25 7.55
C ASN A 566 28.99 -13.72 8.01
N TRP A 567 29.49 -14.67 7.22
CA TRP A 567 29.33 -16.10 7.42
C TRP A 567 30.66 -16.84 7.55
N ALA A 568 30.60 -17.98 8.23
CA ALA A 568 31.67 -18.95 8.37
C ALA A 568 31.25 -20.31 7.82
N SER A 569 32.23 -21.05 7.31
CA SER A 569 32.04 -22.41 6.78
C SER A 569 32.01 -23.50 7.86
N ASP A 570 32.45 -23.19 9.08
CA ASP A 570 32.42 -24.08 10.24
C ASP A 570 32.08 -23.33 11.53
N ASN A 571 31.78 -24.08 12.60
CA ASN A 571 31.45 -23.58 13.95
C ASN A 571 32.58 -23.73 14.97
N ILE A 572 33.78 -24.19 14.56
CA ILE A 572 34.88 -24.48 15.50
C ILE A 572 36.01 -23.45 15.34
N ALA A 573 36.41 -23.15 14.11
CA ALA A 573 37.46 -22.19 13.78
C ALA A 573 36.92 -20.87 13.21
N PHE A 574 35.60 -20.82 12.92
CA PHE A 574 34.94 -19.72 12.21
C PHE A 574 35.66 -19.35 10.90
N ALA A 575 36.09 -20.38 10.16
CA ALA A 575 36.82 -20.18 8.92
C ALA A 575 36.01 -19.29 7.95
N SER A 576 36.54 -18.10 7.70
CA SER A 576 35.95 -17.10 6.79
C SER A 576 35.67 -17.70 5.43
N THR A 577 34.53 -17.35 4.85
CA THR A 577 34.15 -17.73 3.51
C THR A 577 33.54 -16.54 2.77
N SER A 578 33.69 -16.51 1.45
CA SER A 578 32.98 -15.57 0.55
C SER A 578 31.61 -16.09 0.10
N LEU A 579 31.23 -17.30 0.53
CA LEU A 579 29.91 -17.85 0.26
C LEU A 579 28.89 -17.28 1.25
N THR A 580 27.66 -17.14 0.79
CA THR A 580 26.50 -16.80 1.61
C THR A 580 25.51 -17.96 1.58
N PRO A 581 24.53 -18.03 2.48
CA PRO A 581 23.56 -19.13 2.49
C PRO A 581 22.86 -19.26 1.13
N GLY A 582 22.86 -20.48 0.62
CA GLY A 582 22.13 -20.86 -0.58
C GLY A 582 21.02 -21.87 -0.27
N PRO A 583 20.23 -22.30 -1.28
CA PRO A 583 19.04 -23.13 -1.10
C PRO A 583 19.30 -24.50 -0.46
N ASP A 584 20.54 -24.99 -0.53
CA ASP A 584 20.95 -26.26 0.06
C ASP A 584 21.53 -26.13 1.49
N ALA A 585 21.78 -24.89 1.94
CA ALA A 585 22.40 -24.59 3.21
C ALA A 585 21.37 -24.44 4.33
N VAL A 586 21.61 -25.06 5.48
CA VAL A 586 20.99 -24.62 6.74
C VAL A 586 21.79 -23.44 7.27
N ALA A 587 21.13 -22.29 7.42
CA ALA A 587 21.72 -21.10 8.01
C ALA A 587 21.62 -21.17 9.54
N ILE A 588 22.76 -21.12 10.23
CA ILE A 588 22.84 -21.39 11.68
C ILE A 588 23.25 -20.12 12.41
N PHE A 589 22.45 -19.72 13.40
CA PHE A 589 22.68 -18.61 14.32
C PHE A 589 23.05 -19.17 15.68
N ASP A 590 24.34 -19.14 16.02
CA ASP A 590 24.84 -19.64 17.30
C ASP A 590 25.27 -18.48 18.23
N ILE A 591 24.52 -18.30 19.32
CA ILE A 591 24.75 -17.21 20.29
C ILE A 591 25.92 -17.47 21.24
N GLY A 592 26.48 -18.70 21.28
CA GLY A 592 27.62 -19.00 22.15
C GLY A 592 28.85 -18.13 21.85
N PHE A 593 28.89 -17.52 20.65
CA PHE A 593 30.10 -16.93 20.10
C PHE A 593 29.89 -15.69 19.20
N ALA A 594 28.66 -15.35 18.78
CA ALA A 594 28.38 -14.17 17.94
C ALA A 594 28.06 -12.91 18.76
N THR A 595 28.74 -11.79 18.50
CA THR A 595 28.65 -10.54 19.30
C THR A 595 27.64 -9.50 18.78
N ASN A 596 26.87 -9.80 17.71
CA ASN A 596 25.96 -8.82 17.09
C ASN A 596 24.83 -9.49 16.27
N LEU A 597 23.84 -10.05 16.96
CA LEU A 597 22.67 -10.74 16.39
C LEU A 597 21.41 -9.85 16.32
N THR A 598 21.58 -8.55 16.51
CA THR A 598 20.51 -7.55 16.42
C THR A 598 20.61 -6.79 15.10
N ASP A 599 19.47 -6.40 14.53
CA ASP A 599 19.36 -5.56 13.32
C ASP A 599 19.90 -6.16 12.01
N MET A 600 19.70 -7.47 11.79
CA MET A 600 20.08 -8.13 10.53
C MET A 600 19.09 -7.85 9.39
N THR A 601 19.61 -7.81 8.16
CA THR A 601 18.86 -7.65 6.91
C THR A 601 19.27 -8.73 5.89
N LEU A 602 18.40 -9.05 4.93
CA LEU A 602 18.74 -10.04 3.90
C LEU A 602 19.73 -9.45 2.88
N GLY A 603 19.55 -8.19 2.51
CA GLY A 603 20.29 -7.47 1.47
C GLY A 603 19.92 -7.87 0.04
N TYR A 604 19.34 -9.06 -0.13
CA TYR A 604 18.89 -9.60 -1.40
C TYR A 604 17.84 -10.70 -1.22
N ASP A 605 17.16 -11.11 -2.29
CA ASP A 605 16.27 -12.28 -2.22
C ASP A 605 17.13 -13.52 -1.94
N MET A 606 16.79 -14.24 -0.87
CA MET A 606 17.56 -15.36 -0.35
C MET A 606 16.74 -16.64 -0.38
N ALA A 607 17.40 -17.76 -0.66
CA ALA A 607 16.83 -19.08 -0.49
C ALA A 607 17.76 -19.88 0.43
N VAL A 608 17.21 -20.54 1.43
CA VAL A 608 17.94 -21.42 2.36
C VAL A 608 17.19 -22.72 2.53
N LYS A 609 17.90 -23.80 2.87
CA LYS A 609 17.26 -25.08 3.17
C LYS A 609 16.43 -24.99 4.46
N GLY A 610 16.94 -24.26 5.43
CA GLY A 610 16.30 -23.98 6.71
C GLY A 610 17.12 -23.00 7.55
N ILE A 611 16.57 -22.60 8.68
CA ILE A 611 17.27 -21.76 9.66
C ILE A 611 17.27 -22.46 11.01
N GLN A 612 18.41 -22.49 11.66
CA GLN A 612 18.55 -22.99 13.02
C GLN A 612 19.09 -21.88 13.92
N PHE A 613 18.43 -21.67 15.05
CA PHE A 613 18.85 -20.79 16.13
C PHE A 613 19.31 -21.66 17.29
N THR A 614 20.52 -21.44 17.81
CA THR A 614 21.13 -22.25 18.86
C THR A 614 21.91 -21.40 19.85
N GLY A 615 22.09 -21.93 21.06
CA GLY A 615 23.07 -21.49 22.05
C GLY A 615 22.53 -21.51 23.48
N ASN A 616 23.39 -21.17 24.44
CA ASN A 616 23.22 -21.50 25.86
C ASN A 616 23.07 -20.28 26.80
N ALA A 617 22.90 -19.07 26.25
CA ALA A 617 22.96 -17.82 27.02
C ALA A 617 21.65 -17.00 27.04
N PHE A 618 20.52 -17.53 26.53
CA PHE A 618 19.22 -16.81 26.46
C PHE A 618 19.25 -15.44 25.76
N SER A 619 20.25 -15.15 24.93
CA SER A 619 20.33 -13.90 24.17
C SER A 619 19.30 -13.86 23.05
N ASP A 620 18.67 -12.70 22.87
CA ASP A 620 17.71 -12.46 21.80
C ASP A 620 18.41 -12.43 20.42
N MET A 621 17.74 -12.96 19.41
CA MET A 621 18.18 -13.04 18.02
C MET A 621 17.15 -12.38 17.12
N SER A 622 17.59 -11.43 16.29
CA SER A 622 16.68 -10.52 15.61
C SER A 622 17.06 -10.29 14.16
N MET A 623 16.20 -10.79 13.26
CA MET A 623 16.09 -10.31 11.88
C MET A 623 14.90 -9.34 11.78
N ASN A 624 14.99 -8.20 12.46
CA ASN A 624 13.84 -7.29 12.62
C ASN A 624 13.73 -6.16 11.60
N LYS A 625 14.61 -6.12 10.60
CA LYS A 625 14.61 -5.05 9.61
C LYS A 625 14.23 -5.56 8.23
N SER A 626 12.95 -5.41 7.90
CA SER A 626 12.48 -5.60 6.54
C SER A 626 13.15 -4.58 5.59
N ASP A 627 13.85 -5.10 4.60
CA ASP A 627 14.59 -4.37 3.57
C ASP A 627 13.98 -4.58 2.17
N GLY A 628 12.77 -5.15 2.12
CA GLY A 628 12.01 -5.38 0.90
C GLY A 628 12.28 -6.70 0.18
N TYR A 629 13.15 -7.57 0.71
CA TYR A 629 13.51 -8.85 0.10
C TYR A 629 12.77 -10.05 0.71
N THR A 630 12.65 -11.10 -0.10
CA THR A 630 11.98 -12.36 0.24
C THR A 630 12.99 -13.37 0.78
N LEU A 631 12.63 -14.02 1.88
CA LEU A 631 13.33 -15.19 2.39
C LEU A 631 12.55 -16.45 1.98
N THR A 632 13.15 -17.28 1.14
CA THR A 632 12.58 -18.57 0.75
C THR A 632 13.14 -19.68 1.64
N ILE A 633 12.28 -20.44 2.32
CA ILE A 633 12.67 -21.55 3.20
C ILE A 633 12.37 -22.88 2.53
N GLY A 634 13.39 -23.74 2.47
CA GLY A 634 13.34 -25.09 1.94
C GLY A 634 12.89 -26.13 2.98
N SER A 635 13.30 -27.38 2.77
CA SER A 635 12.75 -28.55 3.48
C SER A 635 13.18 -28.74 4.93
N SER A 636 14.16 -27.98 5.43
CA SER A 636 14.61 -28.08 6.83
C SER A 636 13.84 -27.18 7.79
N GLY A 637 13.04 -26.23 7.28
CA GLY A 637 12.17 -25.40 8.11
C GLY A 637 12.92 -24.43 9.01
N LEU A 638 12.30 -24.10 10.15
CA LEU A 638 12.85 -23.18 11.15
C LEU A 638 12.95 -23.90 12.49
N THR A 639 14.07 -23.77 13.19
CA THR A 639 14.24 -24.40 14.50
C THR A 639 14.87 -23.41 15.47
N ALA A 640 14.22 -23.17 16.61
CA ALA A 640 14.83 -22.57 17.78
C ALA A 640 15.12 -23.68 18.80
N GLU A 641 16.40 -23.93 19.06
CA GLU A 641 16.84 -24.99 19.97
C GLU A 641 16.64 -24.62 21.44
N SER A 642 16.75 -25.60 22.33
CA SER A 642 16.70 -25.34 23.77
C SER A 642 17.82 -24.38 24.20
N GLY A 643 17.49 -23.34 24.96
CA GLY A 643 18.45 -22.37 25.49
C GLY A 643 18.61 -21.09 24.66
N THR A 644 17.95 -20.99 23.50
CA THR A 644 17.89 -19.73 22.73
C THR A 644 17.10 -18.66 23.48
N GLY A 645 17.47 -17.39 23.36
CA GLY A 645 16.61 -16.27 23.77
C GLY A 645 15.45 -16.07 22.80
N ASN A 646 14.79 -14.90 22.86
CA ASN A 646 13.70 -14.61 21.94
C ASN A 646 14.22 -14.58 20.51
N VAL A 647 13.48 -15.18 19.59
CA VAL A 647 13.78 -15.13 18.15
C VAL A 647 12.74 -14.25 17.50
N ASP A 648 13.16 -13.18 16.85
CA ASP A 648 12.31 -12.39 16.00
C ASP A 648 12.75 -12.50 14.53
N LEU A 649 11.86 -13.01 13.68
CA LEU A 649 12.06 -13.20 12.24
C LEU A 649 11.07 -12.35 11.45
N SER A 650 11.51 -11.20 10.97
CA SER A 650 10.65 -10.23 10.28
C SER A 650 11.22 -9.69 8.95
N PRO A 651 11.65 -10.56 8.00
CA PRO A 651 11.89 -10.12 6.62
C PRO A 651 10.60 -9.58 5.98
N ALA A 652 10.69 -9.04 4.76
CA ALA A 652 9.50 -8.50 4.08
C ALA A 652 8.45 -9.60 3.78
N MET A 653 8.92 -10.79 3.44
CA MET A 653 8.11 -11.98 3.16
C MET A 653 8.92 -13.23 3.47
N ILE A 654 8.26 -14.25 4.01
CA ILE A 654 8.74 -15.63 4.01
C ILE A 654 7.93 -16.41 2.98
N ARG A 655 8.62 -17.14 2.08
CA ARG A 655 7.98 -18.02 1.09
C ARG A 655 8.44 -19.46 1.27
N PHE A 656 7.51 -20.40 1.13
CA PHE A 656 7.84 -21.83 1.24
C PHE A 656 8.28 -22.39 -0.12
N ALA A 657 9.38 -23.14 -0.12
CA ALA A 657 9.80 -23.97 -1.25
C ALA A 657 9.52 -25.47 -1.05
N ALA A 658 9.06 -25.85 0.14
CA ALA A 658 8.68 -27.21 0.51
C ALA A 658 7.73 -27.17 1.73
N THR A 659 7.13 -28.30 2.08
CA THR A 659 6.45 -28.47 3.38
C THR A 659 7.38 -28.06 4.52
N GLN A 660 6.86 -27.26 5.45
CA GLN A 660 7.64 -26.65 6.52
C GLN A 660 7.39 -27.34 7.85
N ASN A 661 8.44 -27.43 8.67
CA ASN A 661 8.34 -27.72 10.09
C ASN A 661 9.04 -26.61 10.88
N TRP A 662 8.28 -25.86 11.68
CA TRP A 662 8.75 -24.75 12.49
C TRP A 662 8.71 -25.18 13.95
N THR A 663 9.87 -25.34 14.56
CA THR A 663 10.01 -25.92 15.90
C THR A 663 10.56 -24.89 16.86
N ASN A 664 9.86 -24.64 17.97
CA ASN A 664 10.41 -23.89 19.10
C ASN A 664 10.62 -24.82 20.30
N ASN A 665 11.86 -25.21 20.57
CA ASN A 665 12.26 -26.01 21.73
C ASN A 665 12.73 -25.15 22.91
N SER A 666 12.71 -23.81 22.78
CA SER A 666 13.11 -22.89 23.85
C SER A 666 11.92 -22.49 24.74
N PHE A 667 12.23 -22.01 25.94
CA PHE A 667 11.24 -21.32 26.79
C PHE A 667 10.95 -19.90 26.30
N ALA A 668 11.83 -19.33 25.47
CA ALA A 668 11.67 -18.00 24.90
C ALA A 668 10.68 -17.98 23.72
N MET A 669 10.20 -16.78 23.38
CA MET A 669 9.25 -16.59 22.28
C MET A 669 9.94 -16.71 20.93
N PHE A 670 9.31 -17.41 19.99
CA PHE A 670 9.65 -17.31 18.56
C PHE A 670 8.57 -16.50 17.84
N ASN A 671 8.91 -15.27 17.47
CA ASN A 671 8.05 -14.36 16.73
C ASN A 671 8.39 -14.34 15.24
N VAL A 672 7.38 -14.48 14.40
CA VAL A 672 7.45 -14.27 12.95
C VAL A 672 6.58 -13.08 12.58
N GLY A 673 7.21 -11.93 12.35
CA GLY A 673 6.52 -10.70 11.95
C GLY A 673 6.25 -10.60 10.45
N ALA A 674 6.94 -11.41 9.64
CA ALA A 674 6.82 -11.39 8.18
C ALA A 674 5.51 -12.00 7.69
N ALA A 675 4.96 -11.47 6.59
CA ALA A 675 3.92 -12.17 5.83
C ALA A 675 4.47 -13.52 5.31
N VAL A 676 3.64 -14.55 5.34
CA VAL A 676 4.00 -15.92 4.96
C VAL A 676 3.19 -16.33 3.73
N ASP A 677 3.88 -16.62 2.64
CA ASP A 677 3.31 -17.28 1.47
C ASP A 677 3.64 -18.78 1.53
N ASN A 678 2.62 -19.59 1.82
CA ASN A 678 2.81 -21.02 1.93
C ASN A 678 2.84 -21.73 0.56
N GLY A 679 2.45 -21.06 -0.53
CA GLY A 679 2.54 -21.59 -1.89
C GLY A 679 1.83 -22.93 -2.13
N GLY A 680 0.92 -23.37 -1.24
CA GLY A 680 0.33 -24.72 -1.28
C GLY A 680 1.01 -25.76 -0.39
N PHE A 681 2.14 -25.45 0.22
CA PHE A 681 2.84 -26.31 1.17
C PHE A 681 2.30 -26.15 2.58
N SER A 682 2.16 -27.25 3.33
CA SER A 682 1.70 -27.20 4.71
C SER A 682 2.76 -26.63 5.66
N LEU A 683 2.30 -25.92 6.69
CA LEU A 683 3.10 -25.48 7.83
C LEU A 683 2.82 -26.39 9.02
N ALA A 684 3.84 -27.10 9.50
CA ALA A 684 3.80 -27.74 10.81
C ALA A 684 4.45 -26.84 11.87
N ALA A 685 3.78 -26.59 12.99
CA ALA A 685 4.34 -25.92 14.17
C ALA A 685 4.55 -26.94 15.30
N ALA A 686 5.76 -27.00 15.85
CA ALA A 686 6.19 -28.02 16.79
C ALA A 686 7.02 -27.43 17.95
N GLY A 687 7.36 -28.30 18.91
CA GLY A 687 8.19 -27.94 20.07
C GLY A 687 7.38 -27.57 21.32
N THR A 688 8.10 -27.34 22.41
CA THR A 688 7.52 -27.04 23.74
C THR A 688 7.34 -25.56 24.00
N GLY A 689 8.06 -24.71 23.25
CA GLY A 689 8.04 -23.26 23.34
C GLY A 689 6.88 -22.61 22.61
N ASN A 690 6.65 -21.33 22.90
CA ASN A 690 5.57 -20.56 22.29
C ASN A 690 6.03 -19.89 20.98
N THR A 691 5.16 -19.90 19.97
CA THR A 691 5.40 -19.25 18.68
C THR A 691 4.28 -18.27 18.37
N THR A 692 4.63 -17.06 17.93
CA THR A 692 3.66 -16.08 17.41
C THR A 692 3.95 -15.84 15.95
N ILE A 693 2.95 -16.00 15.08
CA ILE A 693 3.00 -15.57 13.69
C ILE A 693 2.08 -14.36 13.56
N ALA A 694 2.70 -13.18 13.49
CA ALA A 694 2.00 -11.90 13.42
C ALA A 694 1.73 -11.45 11.98
N GLY A 695 2.56 -11.89 11.02
CA GLY A 695 2.27 -11.68 9.61
C GLY A 695 1.13 -12.57 9.11
N ALA A 696 0.44 -12.11 8.07
CA ALA A 696 -0.62 -12.90 7.42
C ALA A 696 -0.02 -14.12 6.72
N ILE A 697 -0.60 -15.30 6.97
CA ILE A 697 -0.36 -16.54 6.23
C ILE A 697 -1.34 -16.60 5.07
N SER A 698 -0.84 -16.88 3.86
CA SER A 698 -1.61 -16.97 2.63
C SER A 698 -1.21 -18.20 1.82
N GLY A 699 -2.05 -18.57 0.84
CA GLY A 699 -1.84 -19.71 -0.06
C GLY A 699 -2.67 -20.96 0.30
N ALA A 700 -2.58 -22.00 -0.53
CA ALA A 700 -3.47 -23.17 -0.43
C ALA A 700 -3.05 -24.21 0.63
N GLY A 701 -1.87 -24.07 1.24
CA GLY A 701 -1.35 -25.02 2.21
C GLY A 701 -2.12 -25.00 3.53
N GLY A 702 -2.10 -26.14 4.24
CA GLY A 702 -2.74 -26.28 5.56
C GLY A 702 -1.81 -25.96 6.73
N LEU A 703 -2.37 -25.95 7.94
CA LEU A 703 -1.67 -25.76 9.20
C LEU A 703 -1.76 -27.03 10.05
N THR A 704 -0.64 -27.49 10.61
CA THR A 704 -0.62 -28.59 11.59
C THR A 704 0.14 -28.17 12.84
N MET A 705 -0.50 -28.21 14.00
CA MET A 705 0.16 -28.00 15.28
C MET A 705 0.46 -29.35 15.93
N GLN A 706 1.72 -29.65 16.24
CA GLN A 706 2.16 -30.92 16.81
C GLN A 706 2.97 -30.75 18.11
N GLY A 707 3.30 -29.51 18.48
CA GLY A 707 4.02 -29.17 19.71
C GLY A 707 3.11 -28.95 20.91
N SER A 708 3.66 -29.04 22.12
CA SER A 708 2.91 -28.77 23.36
C SER A 708 2.82 -27.28 23.72
N GLY A 709 3.56 -26.41 23.03
CA GLY A 709 3.54 -24.96 23.26
C GLY A 709 2.25 -24.29 22.79
N LEU A 710 2.22 -22.95 22.84
CA LEU A 710 1.17 -22.11 22.26
C LEU A 710 1.60 -21.61 20.88
N LEU A 711 0.79 -21.84 19.84
CA LEU A 711 0.89 -21.13 18.57
C LEU A 711 -0.16 -20.02 18.51
N SER A 712 0.26 -18.76 18.38
CA SER A 712 -0.64 -17.61 18.23
C SER A 712 -0.59 -17.04 16.82
N LEU A 713 -1.73 -16.95 16.14
CA LEU A 713 -1.88 -16.34 14.83
C LEU A 713 -2.66 -15.02 14.97
N THR A 714 -1.97 -13.90 14.77
CA THR A 714 -2.54 -12.56 14.98
C THR A 714 -2.70 -11.74 13.70
N GLY A 715 -2.08 -12.17 12.59
CA GLY A 715 -2.25 -11.57 11.27
C GLY A 715 -3.63 -11.84 10.66
N ALA A 716 -3.99 -11.07 9.63
CA ALA A 716 -5.16 -11.30 8.80
C ALA A 716 -4.89 -12.44 7.80
N ASN A 717 -4.95 -13.68 8.28
CA ASN A 717 -4.63 -14.86 7.48
C ASN A 717 -5.68 -15.12 6.39
N THR A 718 -5.27 -15.77 5.31
CA THR A 718 -6.10 -16.09 4.13
C THR A 718 -5.75 -17.45 3.52
N TYR A 719 -5.04 -18.31 4.26
CA TYR A 719 -4.74 -19.65 3.77
C TYR A 719 -6.01 -20.49 3.70
N THR A 720 -6.07 -21.40 2.72
CA THR A 720 -7.31 -22.17 2.46
C THR A 720 -7.23 -23.65 2.81
N GLY A 721 -6.05 -24.15 3.20
CA GLY A 721 -5.88 -25.54 3.60
C GLY A 721 -6.42 -25.85 5.00
N ASP A 722 -6.54 -27.14 5.32
CA ASP A 722 -7.06 -27.64 6.59
C ASP A 722 -6.19 -27.26 7.79
N THR A 723 -6.83 -27.17 8.97
CA THR A 723 -6.16 -26.89 10.25
C THR A 723 -6.26 -28.11 11.17
N SER A 724 -5.10 -28.63 11.59
CA SER A 724 -5.01 -29.84 12.41
C SER A 724 -4.21 -29.56 13.69
N ILE A 725 -4.83 -29.61 14.86
CA ILE A 725 -4.24 -29.33 16.16
C ILE A 725 -4.06 -30.64 16.92
N MET A 726 -2.87 -31.21 16.85
CA MET A 726 -2.53 -32.53 17.38
C MET A 726 -2.02 -32.49 18.83
N ALA A 727 -1.48 -31.36 19.27
CA ALA A 727 -1.04 -31.12 20.64
C ALA A 727 -1.03 -29.61 20.96
N GLY A 728 -0.90 -29.27 22.24
CA GLY A 728 -0.76 -27.88 22.70
C GLY A 728 -2.00 -27.02 22.44
N THR A 729 -1.79 -25.72 22.25
CA THR A 729 -2.88 -24.75 22.02
C THR A 729 -2.64 -23.93 20.76
N LEU A 730 -3.55 -24.00 19.78
CA LEU A 730 -3.61 -23.00 18.70
C LEU A 730 -4.51 -21.85 19.15
N SER A 731 -4.08 -20.61 18.95
CA SER A 731 -4.87 -19.41 19.24
C SER A 731 -4.98 -18.54 18.00
N ILE A 732 -6.20 -18.14 17.63
CA ILE A 732 -6.45 -17.23 16.50
C ILE A 732 -7.15 -15.95 16.99
N ALA A 733 -6.72 -14.80 16.48
CA ALA A 733 -7.21 -13.49 16.92
C ALA A 733 -8.34 -12.91 16.04
N SER A 734 -8.72 -13.59 14.94
CA SER A 734 -9.76 -13.15 14.00
C SER A 734 -10.37 -14.35 13.28
N PRO A 735 -11.63 -14.27 12.81
CA PRO A 735 -12.25 -15.32 12.00
C PRO A 735 -11.71 -15.27 10.57
N PHE A 736 -10.90 -16.24 10.19
CA PHE A 736 -10.23 -16.26 8.88
C PHE A 736 -10.15 -17.65 8.24
N LEU A 737 -10.66 -18.69 8.90
CA LEU A 737 -10.61 -20.05 8.38
C LEU A 737 -11.44 -20.10 7.09
N ALA A 738 -10.98 -20.90 6.12
CA ALA A 738 -11.72 -21.03 4.87
C ALA A 738 -12.99 -21.84 5.09
N ASP A 739 -14.11 -21.37 4.54
CA ASP A 739 -15.43 -22.05 4.61
C ASP A 739 -15.38 -23.51 4.13
N GLY A 740 -14.47 -23.83 3.21
CA GLY A 740 -14.26 -25.19 2.68
C GLY A 740 -13.31 -26.07 3.49
N SER A 741 -12.70 -25.56 4.56
CA SER A 741 -11.65 -26.25 5.32
C SER A 741 -12.21 -27.22 6.38
N THR A 742 -11.39 -28.19 6.75
CA THR A 742 -11.58 -29.05 7.91
C THR A 742 -10.73 -28.55 9.08
N VAL A 743 -11.33 -28.50 10.28
CA VAL A 743 -10.62 -28.30 11.54
C VAL A 743 -10.61 -29.61 12.33
N ASN A 744 -9.43 -30.06 12.75
CA ASN A 744 -9.27 -31.23 13.59
C ASN A 744 -8.57 -30.86 14.90
N VAL A 745 -9.17 -31.15 16.05
CA VAL A 745 -8.59 -30.95 17.39
C VAL A 745 -8.46 -32.30 18.06
N ALA A 746 -7.22 -32.77 18.25
CA ALA A 746 -6.95 -34.04 18.90
C ALA A 746 -7.29 -34.01 20.41
N ALA A 747 -7.45 -35.19 21.00
CA ALA A 747 -7.61 -35.32 22.44
C ALA A 747 -6.41 -34.73 23.20
N GLY A 748 -6.68 -33.82 24.13
CA GLY A 748 -5.64 -33.13 24.92
C GLY A 748 -5.03 -31.90 24.25
N ALA A 749 -5.47 -31.54 23.04
CA ALA A 749 -5.13 -30.29 22.38
C ALA A 749 -6.27 -29.26 22.52
N TYR A 750 -5.94 -27.97 22.38
CA TYR A 750 -6.90 -26.88 22.51
C TYR A 750 -6.88 -25.94 21.29
N PHE A 751 -8.05 -25.44 20.92
CA PHE A 751 -8.22 -24.37 19.97
C PHE A 751 -8.86 -23.16 20.64
N ASN A 752 -8.06 -22.11 20.86
CA ASN A 752 -8.51 -20.84 21.42
C ASN A 752 -9.03 -19.91 20.30
N LEU A 753 -10.35 -19.71 20.29
CA LEU A 753 -11.06 -18.77 19.41
C LEU A 753 -11.04 -17.38 20.06
N GLY A 754 -9.89 -16.72 20.00
CA GLY A 754 -9.60 -15.44 20.64
C GLY A 754 -10.22 -14.21 19.96
N PHE A 755 -11.39 -14.36 19.34
CA PHE A 755 -12.12 -13.28 18.65
C PHE A 755 -13.58 -13.24 19.10
N LEU A 756 -14.32 -12.19 18.71
CA LEU A 756 -15.77 -12.11 18.89
C LEU A 756 -16.50 -12.47 17.61
N GLY A 757 -17.59 -13.24 17.71
CA GLY A 757 -18.41 -13.65 16.58
C GLY A 757 -18.20 -15.11 16.18
N THR A 758 -18.46 -15.42 14.91
CA THR A 758 -18.47 -16.78 14.37
C THR A 758 -17.65 -16.85 13.10
N ASP A 759 -16.82 -17.88 12.98
CA ASP A 759 -16.09 -18.25 11.75
C ASP A 759 -16.76 -19.48 11.10
N THR A 760 -16.66 -19.65 9.79
CA THR A 760 -17.34 -20.74 9.06
C THR A 760 -16.35 -21.76 8.55
N ILE A 761 -16.67 -23.05 8.69
CA ILE A 761 -15.84 -24.16 8.21
C ILE A 761 -16.71 -25.28 7.63
N SER A 762 -16.08 -26.19 6.90
CA SER A 762 -16.78 -27.33 6.32
C SER A 762 -16.99 -28.42 7.36
N GLN A 763 -15.93 -28.88 8.00
CA GLN A 763 -15.97 -30.01 8.92
C GLN A 763 -15.19 -29.71 10.20
N LEU A 764 -15.65 -30.25 11.32
CA LEU A 764 -14.98 -30.18 12.62
C LEU A 764 -14.81 -31.59 13.19
N TRP A 765 -13.60 -31.92 13.66
CA TRP A 765 -13.29 -33.14 14.38
C TRP A 765 -12.78 -32.79 15.77
N LEU A 766 -13.40 -33.37 16.81
CA LEU A 766 -13.00 -33.19 18.20
C LEU A 766 -12.69 -34.57 18.81
N GLY A 767 -11.44 -34.78 19.22
CA GLY A 767 -11.00 -36.04 19.82
C GLY A 767 -11.16 -37.26 18.90
N GLY A 768 -11.06 -37.06 17.59
CA GLY A 768 -11.28 -38.10 16.59
C GLY A 768 -12.76 -38.36 16.23
N VAL A 769 -13.70 -37.58 16.76
CA VAL A 769 -15.13 -37.65 16.42
C VAL A 769 -15.49 -36.50 15.50
N GLN A 770 -16.08 -36.81 14.34
CA GLN A 770 -16.61 -35.79 13.44
C GLN A 770 -17.91 -35.21 14.00
N MET A 771 -17.96 -33.90 14.11
CA MET A 771 -19.09 -33.16 14.66
C MET A 771 -20.16 -32.93 13.58
N ALA A 772 -21.43 -32.90 14.00
CA ALA A 772 -22.54 -32.59 13.10
C ALA A 772 -22.53 -31.11 12.69
N ALA A 773 -23.26 -30.75 11.64
CA ALA A 773 -23.47 -29.35 11.28
C ALA A 773 -24.11 -28.59 12.46
N GLY A 774 -23.59 -27.41 12.76
CA GLY A 774 -23.98 -26.64 13.95
C GLY A 774 -22.90 -25.66 14.41
N THR A 775 -23.21 -24.90 15.47
CA THR A 775 -22.28 -23.92 16.05
C THR A 775 -21.59 -24.48 17.29
N TYR A 776 -20.26 -24.42 17.33
CA TYR A 776 -19.43 -24.93 18.42
C TYR A 776 -18.59 -23.81 19.04
N ASP A 777 -18.55 -23.77 20.37
CA ASP A 777 -17.87 -22.73 21.15
C ASP A 777 -17.31 -23.31 22.45
N ALA A 778 -16.75 -22.44 23.30
CA ALA A 778 -16.21 -22.83 24.59
C ALA A 778 -17.28 -23.30 25.60
N LEU A 779 -18.57 -23.04 25.38
CA LEU A 779 -19.65 -23.47 26.28
C LEU A 779 -20.11 -24.89 25.98
N ASN A 780 -20.15 -25.27 24.71
CA ASN A 780 -20.62 -26.60 24.29
C ASN A 780 -19.49 -27.57 23.89
N SER A 781 -18.25 -27.09 23.80
CA SER A 781 -17.07 -27.89 23.40
C SER A 781 -15.83 -27.59 24.27
N SER A 782 -16.02 -27.23 25.53
CA SER A 782 -14.97 -26.76 26.47
C SER A 782 -13.74 -27.68 26.64
N GLY A 783 -13.86 -28.98 26.32
CA GLY A 783 -12.74 -29.92 26.33
C GLY A 783 -11.75 -29.76 25.17
N PHE A 784 -12.08 -28.94 24.17
CA PHE A 784 -11.29 -28.72 22.96
C PHE A 784 -11.25 -27.25 22.52
N LEU A 785 -12.36 -26.52 22.69
CA LEU A 785 -12.48 -25.12 22.29
C LEU A 785 -12.42 -24.19 23.52
N THR A 786 -11.68 -23.10 23.39
CA THR A 786 -11.61 -22.02 24.39
C THR A 786 -11.79 -20.66 23.72
N GLY A 787 -11.82 -19.57 24.49
CA GLY A 787 -11.96 -18.20 23.98
C GLY A 787 -13.40 -17.70 23.89
N SER A 788 -13.59 -16.56 23.22
CA SER A 788 -14.88 -15.84 23.12
C SER A 788 -15.61 -16.07 21.79
N GLY A 789 -14.95 -16.69 20.81
CA GLY A 789 -15.49 -16.93 19.47
C GLY A 789 -16.19 -18.27 19.32
N SER A 790 -16.71 -18.53 18.12
CA SER A 790 -17.42 -19.76 17.76
C SER A 790 -17.11 -20.20 16.33
N LEU A 791 -17.32 -21.48 16.04
CA LEU A 791 -17.22 -22.08 14.70
C LEU A 791 -18.61 -22.53 14.23
N LEU A 792 -18.99 -22.15 13.02
CA LEU A 792 -20.14 -22.69 12.30
C LEU A 792 -19.68 -23.81 11.36
N VAL A 793 -20.09 -25.04 11.65
CA VAL A 793 -19.82 -26.22 10.83
C VAL A 793 -20.96 -26.41 9.84
N THR A 794 -20.63 -26.39 8.56
CA THR A 794 -21.62 -26.47 7.47
C THR A 794 -21.90 -27.90 7.01
N ASN A 795 -20.93 -28.81 7.12
CA ASN A 795 -21.06 -30.21 6.74
C ASN A 795 -20.74 -31.13 7.93
N GLY A 796 -21.75 -31.90 8.36
CA GLY A 796 -21.58 -32.96 9.35
C GLY A 796 -21.03 -34.27 8.76
N PRO A 797 -20.89 -35.34 9.56
CA PRO A 797 -20.57 -36.66 9.03
C PRO A 797 -21.60 -37.05 7.98
N ILE A 798 -21.12 -37.58 6.86
CA ILE A 798 -21.98 -38.25 5.88
C ILE A 798 -22.45 -39.52 6.59
N VAL A 799 -23.65 -39.47 7.18
CA VAL A 799 -24.34 -40.66 7.65
C VAL A 799 -24.57 -41.54 6.40
N PRO A 800 -24.03 -42.77 6.30
CA PRO A 800 -24.65 -43.72 5.39
C PRO A 800 -26.07 -43.90 5.93
N GLU A 801 -27.08 -43.54 5.12
CA GLU A 801 -28.50 -43.70 5.40
C GLU A 801 -28.78 -44.79 6.45
N PRO A 802 -29.50 -44.48 7.56
CA PRO A 802 -29.83 -45.47 8.58
C PRO A 802 -30.84 -46.48 8.02
N GLY A 803 -30.33 -47.45 7.26
CA GLY A 803 -31.05 -48.58 6.68
C GLY A 803 -30.39 -49.93 6.92
N THR A 804 -29.27 -50.00 7.65
CA THR A 804 -28.73 -51.30 8.08
C THR A 804 -28.19 -51.27 9.51
N ILE A 805 -29.12 -51.24 10.46
CA ILE A 805 -28.94 -51.90 11.75
C ILE A 805 -28.73 -53.40 11.45
N ALA A 806 -27.50 -53.82 11.14
CA ALA A 806 -27.15 -55.23 11.01
C ALA A 806 -25.67 -55.49 11.32
N LEU A 807 -25.15 -54.97 12.43
CA LEU A 807 -23.95 -55.58 13.04
C LEU A 807 -23.89 -55.47 14.57
N LEU A 808 -25.04 -55.28 15.25
CA LEU A 808 -25.21 -55.67 16.65
C LEU A 808 -26.11 -56.92 16.82
N ALA A 809 -26.75 -57.40 15.75
CA ALA A 809 -27.54 -58.64 15.75
C ALA A 809 -26.71 -59.92 15.51
N ALA A 810 -25.44 -59.81 15.05
CA ALA A 810 -24.58 -60.96 14.77
C ALA A 810 -23.84 -61.51 16.00
N ALA A 811 -23.63 -60.70 17.06
CA ALA A 811 -23.02 -61.16 18.30
C ALA A 811 -24.03 -61.83 19.27
N GLY A 812 -25.30 -61.42 19.22
CA GLY A 812 -26.37 -62.01 20.04
C GLY A 812 -26.88 -63.37 19.54
N LEU A 813 -26.88 -63.61 18.22
CA LEU A 813 -27.40 -64.85 17.64
C LEU A 813 -26.42 -66.03 17.73
N ALA A 814 -25.11 -65.76 17.86
CA ALA A 814 -24.11 -66.81 18.11
C ALA A 814 -24.13 -67.33 19.56
N ALA A 815 -24.47 -66.47 20.55
CA ALA A 815 -24.59 -66.87 21.94
C ALA A 815 -25.87 -67.69 22.24
N ALA A 816 -26.97 -67.42 21.52
CA ALA A 816 -28.21 -68.19 21.63
C ALA A 816 -28.15 -69.56 20.91
N ALA A 817 -27.43 -69.68 19.80
CA ALA A 817 -27.26 -70.96 19.10
C ALA A 817 -26.34 -71.95 19.86
N THR A 818 -25.39 -71.43 20.63
CA THR A 818 -24.46 -72.26 21.42
C THR A 818 -25.10 -72.76 22.72
N SER A 819 -25.99 -71.97 23.33
CA SER A 819 -26.75 -72.38 24.53
C SER A 819 -27.89 -73.36 24.20
N LEU A 820 -28.52 -73.26 23.02
CA LEU A 820 -29.54 -74.22 22.58
C LEU A 820 -28.93 -75.58 22.14
N ARG A 821 -27.73 -75.59 21.52
CA ARG A 821 -27.01 -76.84 21.19
C ARG A 821 -26.49 -77.60 22.43
N ARG A 822 -26.21 -76.91 23.55
CA ARG A 822 -25.77 -77.55 24.81
C ARG A 822 -26.95 -78.12 25.63
N ARG A 823 -28.18 -77.65 25.39
CA ARG A 823 -29.40 -78.13 26.06
C ARG A 823 -30.10 -79.29 25.35
N ILE A 824 -29.74 -79.59 24.09
CA ILE A 824 -30.26 -80.71 23.28
C ILE A 824 -29.32 -81.95 23.31
N ARG A 825 -28.14 -81.86 23.95
CA ARG A 825 -27.19 -82.99 24.15
C ARG A 825 -26.99 -83.39 25.64
N ARG A 826 -27.99 -83.15 26.49
CA ARG A 826 -28.08 -83.74 27.84
C ARG A 826 -29.40 -84.46 27.99
#